data_AF-A0A9N7RN05-F1
#
_entry.id   AF-A0A9N7RN05-F1
#
_cell.length_a   1.000
_cell.length_b   1.000
_cell.length_c   1.000
_cell.angle_alpha   90.00
_cell.angle_beta   90.00
_cell.angle_gamma   90.00
#
_symmetry.space_group_name_H-M   'P 1'
#
loop_
_entity.id
_entity.type
_entity.pdbx_description
1 polymer ?
#
loop_
_entity_poly.entity_id
_entity_poly.type
_entity_poly.pdbx_seq_one_letter_code
_entity_poly.pdbx_strand_id
1 'polypeptide(L)'
;MESLKRAVVCLMLLLLWTDGSKAQTHNPSRIDTRYKNPKLPMALRVRSLLAQMTLKEKIGQMSQLNHVNITADILREYSPGSLISGAGETPRPDNRATPQDWINFVNDYQKGSMSSRLGIPMLYSIDSVHGHNSLYRATIFPHNVGLGATRDRDLVKRIGAATALETRATGIPFAFAPCIAVCRDPRWGRCYESFSEDPLVVEEMTDMILGLQGDNGAKGVPYVGGKDKVVACAKHYVGDGGTTSGRDENNTIANWHGLLSMHMPGYYHAIIKGVSTIMVSYSSWNGQKMHANRTLVTDFLKGVLNFRGFVISDWQGVDRMTDPWGTNYSASLATAINAGVDMVMVPPNATEFLRLMTSHVENNLIPMSRIDDAVSRILRVKFIAGLFDQPLADNSLVGQIRKQEHMDLAREAVRKSLVLLKNGKEAGKPMIPLPKKASKILVAGTHANNLGLQCGGWTVFWQGIRNSSLIAGTTILNGITLTVDPSTQVVYSENPDSDTLAEADEYSYAIVVVGELPYAEQFGDNFNLTIPEPGLSTINNVCDKIKCVVVLISGRPLVIEPYLPKIDALVAAWLPGAEGQGVADVLYGDYGFTGKLPRTWFKRVDQLPMNFGDAHYDPLFPYGGNTPREDHRATPEEWVDMINAFQNGSLSSRLGIPLLYAIDSVHGHNSLYRATIFPHNVGLGVTRDPELVRKIGAATAVETRATGIPYAFSPCIAVCRDPRWGRCYESYSEDPQIVTDMTDIILGLQGDNGRNGVPYIGGKDKVVACAKHFVGDGGTVNGINENNTIIDWYRLMSIHMSGYYQAVIKGVSTIMVSFSSLNGQKMHGNKNLVTDFLKGTLRFRGFVISDWQGIDKMTDTSGSNYSTSLATAINAGVDMVMVPPNHTEFLRIMSSHVENNIIPITRINDAVSRILRVKFTLGFFENPLADYSLIGQINNQAHKDLAREAVRKSLVLLKNGNVANRPLLPLPKKTSKILVAGTHANNLGLQCGGWTVDWQGVENNTLISGTTILNAISVTVDPSTEIVYSENPDSEILSNANEFSYAIVVVGEKTYAEQFGDNLNLSIPEPGLSTMNNVCNKIKCVVVIVSGRPLVVEPYLSKIDGLVAAWLPGTEGQGVVDVLFGDYAFTGKLSRTWFKRVDQLPMNVGDKHYDPLFPFGFGLATHPVVADM
;
A
#
# COMPACT_ATOMS: atom_id res chain seq x y z
N MET A 1 -10.14 56.49 -21.34
CA MET A 1 -11.38 57.18 -20.90
C MET A 1 -12.32 56.32 -20.05
N GLU A 2 -12.11 55.01 -19.94
CA GLU A 2 -12.85 54.12 -19.01
C GLU A 2 -12.19 53.93 -17.63
N SER A 3 -10.87 54.18 -17.51
CA SER A 3 -10.16 54.13 -16.22
C SER A 3 -10.48 55.32 -15.30
N LEU A 4 -10.86 56.47 -15.86
CA LEU A 4 -11.22 57.67 -15.11
C LEU A 4 -12.64 57.60 -14.51
N LYS A 5 -13.55 56.80 -15.11
CA LYS A 5 -14.92 56.62 -14.62
C LYS A 5 -15.01 55.70 -13.40
N ARG A 6 -14.08 54.75 -13.22
CA ARG A 6 -14.04 53.86 -12.04
C ARG A 6 -13.46 54.54 -10.79
N ALA A 7 -12.54 55.49 -10.95
CA ALA A 7 -11.98 56.26 -9.83
C ALA A 7 -12.99 57.25 -9.22
N VAL A 8 -13.86 57.85 -10.06
CA VAL A 8 -14.87 58.82 -9.60
C VAL A 8 -16.07 58.15 -8.90
N VAL A 9 -16.43 56.92 -9.30
CA VAL A 9 -17.48 56.14 -8.60
C VAL A 9 -17.01 55.62 -7.24
N CYS A 10 -15.74 55.26 -7.09
CA CYS A 10 -15.18 54.91 -5.78
C CYS A 10 -15.05 56.12 -4.84
N LEU A 11 -14.72 57.32 -5.34
CA LEU A 11 -14.67 58.53 -4.51
C LEU A 11 -16.06 59.04 -4.10
N MET A 12 -17.10 58.88 -4.93
CA MET A 12 -18.48 59.26 -4.57
C MET A 12 -19.14 58.30 -3.58
N LEU A 13 -18.74 57.02 -3.54
CA LEU A 13 -19.20 56.07 -2.51
C LEU A 13 -18.50 56.25 -1.15
N LEU A 14 -17.33 56.91 -1.13
CA LEU A 14 -16.60 57.27 0.10
C LEU A 14 -17.09 58.59 0.73
N LEU A 15 -17.83 59.43 0.00
CA LEU A 15 -18.37 60.70 0.48
C LEU A 15 -19.84 60.65 0.93
N LEU A 16 -20.50 59.49 0.83
CA LEU A 16 -21.85 59.25 1.39
C LEU A 16 -21.84 58.56 2.77
N TRP A 17 -20.67 58.43 3.41
CA TRP A 17 -20.49 57.87 4.75
C TRP A 17 -19.91 58.88 5.75
N THR A 18 -20.11 60.18 5.49
CA THR A 18 -19.77 61.25 6.44
C THR A 18 -20.91 62.24 6.53
N ASP A 19 -22.08 61.81 6.99
CA ASP A 19 -22.98 62.67 7.75
C ASP A 19 -24.05 61.86 8.49
N GLY A 20 -24.12 62.05 9.81
CA GLY A 20 -25.22 61.51 10.62
C GLY A 20 -24.85 60.58 11.77
N SER A 21 -23.80 60.84 12.54
CA SER A 21 -23.76 60.40 13.94
C SER A 21 -23.62 61.62 14.86
N LYS A 22 -24.73 62.35 15.01
CA LYS A 22 -24.97 63.08 16.25
C LYS A 22 -24.80 62.08 17.39
N ALA A 23 -23.90 62.38 18.31
CA ALA A 23 -23.77 61.67 19.56
C ALA A 23 -25.12 61.72 20.30
N GLN A 24 -25.94 60.70 20.10
CA GLN A 24 -26.95 60.35 21.08
C GLN A 24 -26.19 59.89 22.31
N THR A 25 -26.23 60.73 23.34
CA THR A 25 -25.89 60.38 24.71
C THR A 25 -26.51 59.03 25.04
N HIS A 26 -25.67 58.00 25.09
CA HIS A 26 -26.07 56.64 25.43
C HIS A 26 -26.58 56.66 26.86
N ASN A 27 -27.89 56.49 27.04
CA ASN A 27 -28.46 56.25 28.36
C ASN A 27 -27.89 54.90 28.85
N PRO A 28 -27.10 54.82 29.93
CA PRO A 28 -26.40 53.59 30.35
C PRO A 28 -27.32 52.46 30.84
N SER A 29 -28.63 52.66 30.81
CA SER A 29 -29.63 51.81 31.48
C SER A 29 -30.36 50.82 30.56
N ARG A 30 -30.11 50.80 29.23
CA ARG A 30 -30.83 49.91 28.31
C ARG A 30 -29.88 48.96 27.57
N ILE A 31 -29.96 47.66 27.88
CA ILE A 31 -29.22 46.58 27.19
C ILE A 31 -29.61 46.57 25.70
N ASP A 32 -28.63 46.62 24.81
CA ASP A 32 -28.80 46.42 23.37
C ASP A 32 -29.03 44.93 23.09
N THR A 33 -30.24 44.59 22.67
CA THR A 33 -30.70 43.22 22.45
C THR A 33 -30.41 42.69 21.04
N ARG A 34 -29.68 43.43 20.18
CA ARG A 34 -29.33 42.96 18.83
C ARG A 34 -28.64 41.60 18.82
N TYR A 35 -27.77 41.30 19.80
CA TYR A 35 -27.14 39.99 19.91
C TYR A 35 -28.13 38.82 20.14
N LYS A 36 -29.34 39.10 20.64
CA LYS A 36 -30.41 38.11 20.82
C LYS A 36 -31.25 37.88 19.56
N ASN A 37 -31.08 38.68 18.50
CA ASN A 37 -31.86 38.53 17.27
C ASN A 37 -31.17 37.53 16.31
N PRO A 38 -31.72 36.32 16.10
CA PRO A 38 -31.11 35.32 15.22
C PRO A 38 -31.11 35.71 13.74
N LYS A 39 -31.90 36.73 13.34
CA LYS A 39 -31.94 37.22 11.95
C LYS A 39 -30.76 38.14 11.60
N LEU A 40 -29.98 38.60 12.59
CA LEU A 40 -28.83 39.45 12.33
C LEU A 40 -27.57 38.63 12.02
N PRO A 41 -26.69 39.11 11.13
CA PRO A 41 -25.38 38.52 10.90
C PRO A 41 -24.63 38.25 12.20
N MET A 42 -24.08 37.05 12.35
CA MET A 42 -23.35 36.63 13.55
C MET A 42 -22.27 37.63 13.97
N ALA A 43 -21.51 38.20 13.03
CA ALA A 43 -20.48 39.19 13.32
C ALA A 43 -21.04 40.44 14.03
N LEU A 44 -22.27 40.85 13.71
CA LEU A 44 -22.97 41.94 14.39
C LEU A 44 -23.47 41.52 15.77
N ARG A 45 -23.96 40.27 15.91
CA ARG A 45 -24.37 39.72 17.22
C ARG A 45 -23.17 39.66 18.19
N VAL A 46 -22.03 39.15 17.74
CA VAL A 46 -20.77 39.12 18.52
C VAL A 46 -20.33 40.52 18.91
N ARG A 47 -20.27 41.47 17.97
CA ARG A 47 -19.84 42.85 18.26
C ARG A 47 -20.78 43.56 19.24
N SER A 48 -22.09 43.41 19.06
CA SER A 48 -23.11 43.99 19.95
C SER A 48 -23.00 43.43 21.37
N LEU A 49 -22.78 42.12 21.52
CA LEU A 49 -22.62 41.51 22.84
C LEU A 49 -21.30 41.95 23.50
N LEU A 50 -20.19 41.82 22.78
CA LEU A 50 -18.84 42.12 23.29
C LEU A 50 -18.71 43.57 23.80
N ALA A 51 -19.33 44.53 23.09
CA ALA A 51 -19.30 45.95 23.46
C ALA A 51 -20.00 46.26 24.79
N GLN A 52 -20.87 45.36 25.27
CA GLN A 52 -21.64 45.54 26.49
C GLN A 52 -21.10 44.72 27.67
N MET A 53 -20.12 43.83 27.42
CA MET A 53 -19.54 42.97 28.45
C MET A 53 -18.53 43.75 29.30
N THR A 54 -18.66 43.59 30.61
CA THR A 54 -17.66 43.99 31.60
C THR A 54 -16.41 43.12 31.50
N LEU A 55 -15.31 43.56 32.11
CA LEU A 55 -14.09 42.76 32.19
C LEU A 55 -14.32 41.40 32.86
N LYS A 56 -15.10 41.36 33.95
CA LYS A 56 -15.47 40.12 34.64
C LYS A 56 -16.21 39.14 33.74
N GLU A 57 -17.22 39.61 32.99
CA GLU A 57 -17.96 38.77 32.04
C GLU A 57 -17.06 38.28 30.90
N LYS A 58 -16.11 39.10 30.43
CA LYS A 58 -15.13 38.71 29.39
C LYS A 58 -14.17 37.63 29.90
N ILE A 59 -13.57 37.83 31.08
CA ILE A 59 -12.70 36.83 31.72
C ILE A 59 -13.47 35.55 32.04
N GLY A 60 -14.73 35.66 32.49
CA GLY A 60 -15.59 34.50 32.69
C GLY A 60 -15.82 33.71 31.41
N GLN A 61 -16.02 34.35 30.25
CA GLN A 61 -16.09 33.62 28.98
C GLN A 61 -14.80 32.85 28.65
N MET A 62 -13.64 33.28 29.15
CA MET A 62 -12.35 32.61 28.95
C MET A 62 -12.07 31.51 29.99
N SER A 63 -13.00 31.23 30.92
CA SER A 63 -12.88 30.12 31.86
C SER A 63 -13.75 28.93 31.48
N GLN A 64 -13.15 27.74 31.54
CA GLN A 64 -13.87 26.48 31.63
C GLN A 64 -13.65 25.89 33.03
N LEU A 65 -14.72 25.79 33.81
CA LEU A 65 -14.66 25.37 35.21
C LEU A 65 -15.18 23.93 35.38
N ASN A 66 -14.63 23.20 36.35
CA ASN A 66 -15.22 21.93 36.76
C ASN A 66 -16.52 22.20 37.54
N HIS A 67 -17.59 21.47 37.20
CA HIS A 67 -18.91 21.58 37.83
C HIS A 67 -18.90 21.35 39.36
N VAL A 68 -17.94 20.59 39.90
CA VAL A 68 -17.84 20.30 41.34
C VAL A 68 -17.53 21.57 42.15
N ASN A 69 -16.85 22.54 41.55
CA ASN A 69 -16.32 23.72 42.26
C ASN A 69 -17.11 25.01 41.97
N ILE A 70 -18.35 24.93 41.48
CA ILE A 70 -19.11 26.10 41.03
C ILE A 70 -20.29 26.46 41.95
N THR A 71 -20.50 27.77 42.16
CA THR A 71 -21.63 28.33 42.91
C THR A 71 -22.55 29.15 42.01
N ALA A 72 -23.80 29.36 42.45
CA ALA A 72 -24.76 30.18 41.74
C ALA A 72 -24.28 31.64 41.55
N ASP A 73 -23.50 32.16 42.49
CA ASP A 73 -22.95 33.51 42.39
C ASP A 73 -21.84 33.61 41.35
N ILE A 74 -20.98 32.60 41.21
CA ILE A 74 -19.98 32.56 40.12
C ILE A 74 -20.68 32.54 38.76
N LEU A 75 -21.74 31.73 38.60
CA LEU A 75 -22.52 31.68 37.36
C LEU A 75 -23.15 33.05 37.03
N ARG A 76 -23.72 33.72 38.02
CA ARG A 76 -24.42 35.01 37.83
C ARG A 76 -23.46 36.17 37.57
N GLU A 77 -22.37 36.27 38.33
CA GLU A 77 -21.45 37.41 38.30
C GLU A 77 -20.46 37.32 37.13
N TYR A 78 -19.89 36.15 36.89
CA TYR A 78 -18.82 35.99 35.90
C TYR A 78 -19.32 35.45 34.56
N SER A 79 -20.50 34.83 34.49
CA SER A 79 -21.00 34.16 33.28
C SER A 79 -19.92 33.26 32.64
N PRO A 80 -19.52 32.15 33.28
CA PRO A 80 -18.47 31.27 32.77
C PRO A 80 -18.70 30.84 31.32
N GLY A 81 -17.61 30.71 30.57
CA GLY A 81 -17.63 30.35 29.16
C GLY A 81 -18.09 28.91 28.96
N SER A 82 -17.60 28.01 29.81
CA SER A 82 -17.88 26.60 29.72
C SER A 82 -17.83 25.91 31.09
N LEU A 83 -18.51 24.78 31.21
CA LEU A 83 -18.28 23.77 32.25
C LEU A 83 -17.83 22.45 31.64
N ILE A 84 -17.18 21.63 32.47
CA ILE A 84 -16.70 20.29 32.13
C ILE A 84 -17.01 19.30 33.26
N SER A 85 -17.27 18.05 32.89
CA SER A 85 -17.13 16.89 33.77
C SER A 85 -15.91 16.08 33.34
N GLY A 86 -15.04 15.75 34.30
CA GLY A 86 -14.01 14.74 34.11
C GLY A 86 -14.61 13.35 33.93
N ALA A 87 -13.83 12.41 33.38
CA ALA A 87 -14.28 11.03 33.25
C ALA A 87 -14.54 10.41 34.63
N GLY A 88 -15.73 9.85 34.83
CA GLY A 88 -16.21 9.35 36.12
C GLY A 88 -16.90 10.38 37.01
N GLU A 89 -16.96 11.65 36.60
CA GLU A 89 -17.75 12.67 37.30
C GLU A 89 -19.14 12.79 36.67
N THR A 90 -20.14 12.15 37.28
CA THR A 90 -21.51 12.07 36.73
C THR A 90 -22.54 12.67 37.71
N PRO A 91 -23.78 12.98 37.27
CA PRO A 91 -24.84 13.50 38.13
C PRO A 91 -25.19 12.62 39.33
N ARG A 92 -24.78 11.34 39.32
CA ARG A 92 -25.05 10.38 40.40
C ARG A 92 -23.75 9.78 40.96
N PRO A 93 -23.60 9.68 42.29
CA PRO A 93 -22.41 9.08 42.91
C PRO A 93 -22.15 7.61 42.54
N ASP A 94 -23.20 6.88 42.13
CA ASP A 94 -23.10 5.47 41.73
C ASP A 94 -22.71 5.27 40.25
N ASN A 95 -22.47 6.36 39.50
CA ASN A 95 -22.16 6.36 38.07
C ASN A 95 -23.19 5.65 37.19
N ARG A 96 -24.45 5.59 37.65
CA ARG A 96 -25.60 5.04 36.90
C ARG A 96 -26.58 6.15 36.49
N ALA A 97 -26.06 7.34 36.20
CA ALA A 97 -26.83 8.47 35.68
C ALA A 97 -27.51 8.11 34.36
N THR A 98 -28.83 8.25 34.32
CA THR A 98 -29.63 8.12 33.11
C THR A 98 -29.43 9.34 32.21
N PRO A 99 -29.80 9.27 30.92
CA PRO A 99 -29.78 10.46 30.05
C PRO A 99 -30.62 11.62 30.61
N GLN A 100 -31.73 11.31 31.29
CA GLN A 100 -32.56 12.32 31.94
C GLN A 100 -31.86 12.99 33.13
N ASP A 101 -31.12 12.23 33.94
CA ASP A 101 -30.32 12.79 35.04
C ASP A 101 -29.31 13.81 34.50
N TRP A 102 -28.63 13.47 33.40
CA TRP A 102 -27.72 14.38 32.71
C TRP A 102 -28.41 15.62 32.14
N ILE A 103 -29.55 15.44 31.45
CA ILE A 103 -30.33 16.56 30.92
C ILE A 103 -30.72 17.54 32.02
N ASN A 104 -31.22 17.04 33.15
CA ASN A 104 -31.63 17.86 34.28
C ASN A 104 -30.42 18.61 34.84
N PHE A 105 -29.33 17.89 35.07
CA PHE A 105 -28.07 18.43 35.58
C PHE A 105 -27.49 19.55 34.70
N VAL A 106 -27.36 19.33 33.39
CA VAL A 106 -26.84 20.33 32.45
C VAL A 106 -27.79 21.52 32.35
N ASN A 107 -29.11 21.27 32.29
CA ASN A 107 -30.11 22.34 32.21
C ASN A 107 -30.11 23.24 33.45
N ASP A 108 -29.86 22.70 34.64
CA ASP A 108 -29.85 23.49 35.87
C ASP A 108 -28.68 24.47 35.90
N TYR A 109 -27.48 24.04 35.51
CA TYR A 109 -26.36 24.95 35.32
C TYR A 109 -26.61 25.97 34.20
N GLN A 110 -27.25 25.54 33.11
CA GLN A 110 -27.54 26.42 31.99
C GLN A 110 -28.55 27.52 32.37
N LYS A 111 -29.61 27.19 33.13
CA LYS A 111 -30.54 28.17 33.71
C LYS A 111 -29.80 29.15 34.62
N GLY A 112 -28.84 28.66 35.42
CA GLY A 112 -27.94 29.49 36.22
C GLY A 112 -27.15 30.50 35.38
N SER A 113 -26.48 30.06 34.32
CA SER A 113 -25.74 30.92 33.38
C SER A 113 -26.66 31.96 32.71
N MET A 114 -27.85 31.55 32.28
CA MET A 114 -28.82 32.43 31.63
C MET A 114 -29.46 33.47 32.57
N SER A 115 -29.36 33.28 33.88
CA SER A 115 -29.82 34.26 34.88
C SER A 115 -28.87 35.46 35.05
N SER A 116 -27.69 35.43 34.42
CA SER A 116 -26.76 36.55 34.44
C SER A 116 -27.30 37.77 33.70
N ARG A 117 -26.70 38.95 33.94
CA ARG A 117 -27.14 40.24 33.38
C ARG A 117 -27.31 40.21 31.85
N LEU A 118 -26.41 39.53 31.14
CA LEU A 118 -26.45 39.40 29.67
C LEU A 118 -27.07 38.08 29.20
N GLY A 119 -27.37 37.15 30.11
CA GLY A 119 -27.96 35.85 29.80
C GLY A 119 -27.16 35.05 28.78
N ILE A 120 -25.84 34.99 28.94
CA ILE A 120 -24.95 34.28 28.02
C ILE A 120 -24.98 32.79 28.36
N PRO A 121 -25.35 31.89 27.43
CA PRO A 121 -25.36 30.46 27.70
C PRO A 121 -23.93 29.90 27.79
N MET A 122 -23.72 28.88 28.61
CA MET A 122 -22.44 28.19 28.76
C MET A 122 -22.35 26.98 27.81
N LEU A 123 -21.14 26.65 27.36
CA LEU A 123 -20.87 25.34 26.77
C LEU A 123 -20.75 24.32 27.91
N TYR A 124 -21.37 23.15 27.77
CA TYR A 124 -21.03 21.99 28.60
C TYR A 124 -20.19 21.05 27.74
N SER A 125 -19.04 20.63 28.24
CA SER A 125 -18.10 19.79 27.49
C SER A 125 -17.82 18.46 28.17
N ILE A 126 -17.52 17.44 27.36
CA ILE A 126 -17.07 16.13 27.84
C ILE A 126 -16.18 15.43 26.80
N ASP A 127 -15.33 14.53 27.24
CA ASP A 127 -14.59 13.62 26.36
C ASP A 127 -15.54 12.56 25.78
N SER A 128 -15.92 12.74 24.51
CA SER A 128 -16.66 11.73 23.71
C SER A 128 -15.78 11.20 22.59
N VAL A 129 -14.70 10.48 22.97
CA VAL A 129 -13.57 10.12 22.08
C VAL A 129 -13.74 8.82 21.32
N HIS A 130 -14.65 7.94 21.75
CA HIS A 130 -14.99 6.68 21.05
C HIS A 130 -16.46 6.31 21.30
N GLY A 131 -17.35 7.30 21.08
CA GLY A 131 -18.72 7.32 21.57
C GLY A 131 -18.87 8.21 22.80
N HIS A 132 -20.08 8.29 23.36
CA HIS A 132 -20.36 9.03 24.60
C HIS A 132 -19.90 8.20 25.82
N ASN A 133 -18.60 7.94 25.86
CA ASN A 133 -17.95 6.89 26.65
C ASN A 133 -18.05 7.03 28.17
N SER A 134 -18.32 8.22 28.69
CA SER A 134 -18.50 8.48 30.13
C SER A 134 -19.94 8.20 30.60
N LEU A 135 -20.89 8.00 29.68
CA LEU A 135 -22.28 7.72 30.00
C LEU A 135 -22.49 6.22 30.30
N TYR A 136 -23.23 5.94 31.36
CA TYR A 136 -23.69 4.60 31.72
C TYR A 136 -24.46 3.96 30.56
N ARG A 137 -23.97 2.80 30.07
CA ARG A 137 -24.60 2.01 28.99
C ARG A 137 -24.67 2.70 27.61
N ALA A 138 -23.77 3.63 27.30
CA ALA A 138 -23.67 4.19 25.95
C ALA A 138 -23.18 3.16 24.90
N THR A 139 -23.26 3.53 23.62
CA THR A 139 -22.50 2.82 22.58
C THR A 139 -21.02 3.15 22.74
N ILE A 140 -20.17 2.11 22.76
CA ILE A 140 -18.71 2.26 22.81
C ILE A 140 -18.12 1.71 21.52
N PHE A 141 -17.55 2.60 20.71
CA PHE A 141 -16.91 2.27 19.43
C PHE A 141 -15.45 1.81 19.65
N PRO A 142 -14.82 1.19 18.63
CA PRO A 142 -13.39 0.97 18.66
C PRO A 142 -12.61 2.27 18.86
N HIS A 143 -11.49 2.20 19.59
CA HIS A 143 -10.57 3.33 19.70
C HIS A 143 -9.90 3.65 18.35
N ASN A 144 -9.35 4.86 18.25
CA ASN A 144 -8.87 5.44 16.99
C ASN A 144 -7.86 4.58 16.25
N VAL A 145 -6.95 3.88 16.93
CA VAL A 145 -6.01 2.95 16.26
C VAL A 145 -6.76 1.87 15.46
N GLY A 146 -7.83 1.30 16.02
CA GLY A 146 -8.68 0.33 15.32
C GLY A 146 -9.46 0.99 14.16
N LEU A 147 -9.95 2.21 14.36
CA LEU A 147 -10.62 2.96 13.29
C LEU A 147 -9.66 3.30 12.13
N GLY A 148 -8.41 3.63 12.42
CA GLY A 148 -7.38 3.81 11.40
C GLY A 148 -7.12 2.54 10.61
N ALA A 149 -7.16 1.36 11.27
CA ALA A 149 -7.01 0.07 10.61
C ALA A 149 -8.05 -0.18 9.51
N THR A 150 -9.24 0.42 9.62
CA THR A 150 -10.33 0.27 8.64
C THR A 150 -10.05 0.94 7.30
N ARG A 151 -9.23 2.00 7.29
CA ARG A 151 -9.06 2.92 6.13
C ARG A 151 -10.40 3.43 5.55
N ASP A 152 -11.41 3.58 6.41
CA ASP A 152 -12.78 3.93 6.01
C ASP A 152 -13.21 5.28 6.61
N ARG A 153 -12.99 6.35 5.84
CA ARG A 153 -13.37 7.72 6.23
C ARG A 153 -14.88 7.92 6.39
N ASP A 154 -15.70 7.18 5.63
CA ASP A 154 -17.16 7.28 5.72
C ASP A 154 -17.67 6.63 7.00
N LEU A 155 -17.14 5.45 7.34
CA LEU A 155 -17.40 4.80 8.63
C LEU A 155 -17.08 5.76 9.79
N VAL A 156 -15.90 6.38 9.78
CA VAL A 156 -15.49 7.33 10.83
C VAL A 156 -16.39 8.57 10.88
N LYS A 157 -16.85 9.08 9.73
CA LYS A 157 -17.87 10.14 9.67
C LYS A 157 -19.19 9.69 10.30
N ARG A 158 -19.68 8.48 9.99
CA ARG A 158 -20.91 7.92 10.57
C ARG A 158 -20.77 7.73 12.09
N ILE A 159 -19.61 7.29 12.57
CA ILE A 159 -19.30 7.17 14.01
C ILE A 159 -19.35 8.56 14.68
N GLY A 160 -18.76 9.58 14.05
CA GLY A 160 -18.85 10.95 14.55
C GLY A 160 -20.30 11.45 14.65
N ALA A 161 -21.15 11.10 13.67
CA ALA A 161 -22.57 11.47 13.69
C ALA A 161 -23.36 10.75 14.80
N ALA A 162 -23.15 9.44 14.98
CA ALA A 162 -23.76 8.67 16.07
C ALA A 162 -23.30 9.20 17.45
N THR A 163 -22.00 9.50 17.58
CA THR A 163 -21.43 10.09 18.80
C THR A 163 -22.05 11.44 19.11
N ALA A 164 -22.23 12.32 18.12
CA ALA A 164 -22.88 13.61 18.32
C ALA A 164 -24.33 13.47 18.83
N LEU A 165 -25.09 12.53 18.28
CA LEU A 165 -26.46 12.24 18.72
C LEU A 165 -26.49 11.76 20.17
N GLU A 166 -25.61 10.81 20.53
CA GLU A 166 -25.56 10.29 21.90
C GLU A 166 -25.09 11.34 22.92
N THR A 167 -24.10 12.16 22.57
CA THR A 167 -23.67 13.28 23.43
C THR A 167 -24.76 14.34 23.56
N ARG A 168 -25.51 14.64 22.50
CA ARG A 168 -26.64 15.59 22.57
C ARG A 168 -27.83 15.05 23.36
N ALA A 169 -28.03 13.73 23.38
CA ALA A 169 -29.07 13.07 24.15
C ALA A 169 -28.91 13.22 25.68
N THR A 170 -27.74 13.64 26.16
CA THR A 170 -27.49 14.02 27.56
C THR A 170 -27.45 15.53 27.79
N GLY A 171 -27.80 16.31 26.78
CA GLY A 171 -27.82 17.78 26.83
C GLY A 171 -26.47 18.46 26.59
N ILE A 172 -25.41 17.70 26.29
CA ILE A 172 -24.05 18.22 26.18
C ILE A 172 -23.77 18.70 24.75
N PRO A 173 -23.44 20.00 24.52
CA PRO A 173 -23.22 20.54 23.18
C PRO A 173 -21.78 20.43 22.66
N PHE A 174 -20.80 20.02 23.46
CA PHE A 174 -19.37 20.10 23.12
C PHE A 174 -18.62 18.80 23.43
N ALA A 175 -18.02 18.18 22.41
CA ALA A 175 -17.22 16.97 22.53
C ALA A 175 -15.73 17.25 22.26
N PHE A 176 -14.85 16.74 23.12
CA PHE A 176 -13.39 16.81 22.91
C PHE A 176 -12.87 15.71 21.98
N ALA A 177 -13.31 15.73 20.73
CA ALA A 177 -12.90 14.79 19.68
C ALA A 177 -12.90 15.48 18.30
N PRO A 178 -12.08 15.02 17.32
CA PRO A 178 -11.15 13.88 17.40
C PRO A 178 -9.76 14.21 17.96
N CYS A 179 -9.11 13.22 18.58
CA CYS A 179 -7.64 13.20 18.71
C CYS A 179 -7.03 12.88 17.34
N ILE A 180 -6.18 13.78 16.85
CA ILE A 180 -5.53 13.71 15.53
C ILE A 180 -4.01 13.69 15.65
N ALA A 181 -3.54 13.15 16.78
CA ALA A 181 -2.14 12.85 16.98
C ALA A 181 -1.65 11.87 15.91
N VAL A 182 -0.40 12.06 15.45
CA VAL A 182 0.34 11.07 14.68
C VAL A 182 1.34 10.43 15.65
N CYS A 183 0.95 9.33 16.28
CA CYS A 183 1.82 8.62 17.22
C CYS A 183 3.01 8.05 16.44
N ARG A 184 4.25 8.35 16.84
CA ARG A 184 5.49 7.91 16.18
C ARG A 184 6.28 6.89 17.02
N ASP A 185 5.81 6.64 18.24
CA ASP A 185 6.41 5.69 19.16
C ASP A 185 5.31 5.00 19.99
N PRO A 186 5.08 3.69 19.81
CA PRO A 186 3.99 3.00 20.49
C PRO A 186 4.19 2.91 22.01
N ARG A 187 5.36 3.25 22.55
CA ARG A 187 5.57 3.33 24.01
C ARG A 187 4.66 4.36 24.68
N TRP A 188 4.16 5.32 23.93
CA TRP A 188 3.23 6.33 24.40
C TRP A 188 1.88 5.78 24.84
N GLY A 189 1.48 6.13 26.05
CA GLY A 189 0.23 5.69 26.68
C GLY A 189 -1.06 6.20 26.03
N ARG A 190 -0.97 7.09 25.04
CA ARG A 190 -2.11 7.55 24.24
C ARG A 190 -2.04 7.12 22.78
N CYS A 191 -1.14 6.19 22.43
CA CYS A 191 -0.99 5.78 21.04
C CYS A 191 -2.28 5.17 20.44
N TYR A 192 -3.18 4.61 21.26
CA TYR A 192 -4.49 4.13 20.83
C TYR A 192 -5.47 5.24 20.42
N GLU A 193 -5.26 6.48 20.91
CA GLU A 193 -6.02 7.66 20.52
C GLU A 193 -5.56 8.23 19.16
N SER A 194 -4.44 7.75 18.63
CA SER A 194 -3.96 8.09 17.29
C SER A 194 -4.49 7.11 16.25
N PHE A 195 -5.03 7.61 15.14
CA PHE A 195 -5.50 6.74 14.06
C PHE A 195 -4.36 5.98 13.38
N SER A 196 -3.17 6.56 13.24
CA SER A 196 -2.06 5.95 12.52
C SER A 196 -0.71 6.61 12.83
N GLU A 197 0.38 5.91 12.51
CA GLU A 197 1.71 6.54 12.42
C GLU A 197 1.92 7.34 11.13
N ASP A 198 1.05 7.17 10.15
CA ASP A 198 1.05 7.87 8.86
C ASP A 198 0.12 9.10 8.92
N PRO A 199 0.63 10.32 8.66
CA PRO A 199 -0.17 11.53 8.67
C PRO A 199 -1.31 11.52 7.65
N LEU A 200 -1.20 10.78 6.54
CA LEU A 200 -2.24 10.73 5.51
C LEU A 200 -3.50 10.01 5.99
N VAL A 201 -3.34 8.90 6.73
CA VAL A 201 -4.49 8.21 7.33
C VAL A 201 -5.15 9.10 8.38
N VAL A 202 -4.36 9.76 9.23
CA VAL A 202 -4.91 10.71 10.22
C VAL A 202 -5.68 11.85 9.56
N GLU A 203 -5.17 12.37 8.43
CA GLU A 203 -5.85 13.38 7.62
C GLU A 203 -7.23 12.90 7.15
N GLU A 204 -7.33 11.69 6.59
CA GLU A 204 -8.59 11.11 6.14
C GLU A 204 -9.59 10.97 7.30
N MET A 205 -9.12 10.46 8.44
CA MET A 205 -9.96 10.25 9.63
C MET A 205 -10.46 11.54 10.29
N THR A 206 -9.94 12.72 9.90
CA THR A 206 -10.55 14.00 10.31
C THR A 206 -11.97 14.18 9.77
N ASP A 207 -12.48 13.30 8.89
CA ASP A 207 -13.90 13.23 8.52
C ASP A 207 -14.84 12.99 9.73
N MET A 208 -14.32 12.51 10.86
CA MET A 208 -15.06 12.48 12.13
C MET A 208 -15.63 13.86 12.50
N ILE A 209 -14.92 14.95 12.16
CA ILE A 209 -15.36 16.33 12.41
C ILE A 209 -16.65 16.64 11.65
N LEU A 210 -16.80 16.15 10.41
CA LEU A 210 -18.01 16.32 9.62
C LEU A 210 -19.17 15.50 10.18
N GLY A 211 -18.89 14.36 10.80
CA GLY A 211 -19.88 13.60 11.56
C GLY A 211 -20.38 14.35 12.78
N LEU A 212 -19.43 14.80 13.61
CA LEU A 212 -19.66 15.49 14.88
C LEU A 212 -20.39 16.82 14.68
N GLN A 213 -19.97 17.62 13.71
CA GLN A 213 -20.46 18.98 13.47
C GLN A 213 -21.45 19.09 12.31
N GLY A 214 -21.48 18.18 11.35
CA GLY A 214 -22.21 18.31 10.08
C GLY A 214 -21.34 18.83 8.91
N ASP A 215 -21.82 18.71 7.67
CA ASP A 215 -21.01 18.76 6.44
C ASP A 215 -21.30 19.93 5.46
N ASN A 216 -22.11 20.92 5.87
CA ASN A 216 -22.48 22.08 5.03
C ASN A 216 -21.77 23.40 5.42
N GLY A 217 -20.66 23.32 6.16
CA GLY A 217 -19.90 24.48 6.58
C GLY A 217 -19.07 25.10 5.45
N ALA A 218 -18.91 26.43 5.48
CA ALA A 218 -17.94 27.09 4.61
C ALA A 218 -16.51 26.70 5.03
N LYS A 219 -15.66 26.33 4.05
CA LYS A 219 -14.30 25.86 4.32
C LYS A 219 -13.49 26.89 5.13
N GLY A 220 -12.81 26.45 6.17
CA GLY A 220 -11.98 27.32 7.03
C GLY A 220 -12.75 28.17 8.04
N VAL A 221 -14.08 28.02 8.13
CA VAL A 221 -14.93 28.72 9.08
C VAL A 221 -15.50 27.69 10.08
N PRO A 222 -15.47 27.96 11.40
CA PRO A 222 -16.10 27.07 12.38
C PRO A 222 -17.56 26.81 12.01
N TYR A 223 -18.04 25.58 12.22
CA TYR A 223 -19.37 25.15 11.80
C TYR A 223 -19.97 24.15 12.79
N VAL A 224 -21.28 24.23 13.00
CA VAL A 224 -22.12 23.24 13.68
C VAL A 224 -23.49 23.28 12.99
N GLY A 225 -23.94 22.14 12.47
CA GLY A 225 -25.02 22.05 11.50
C GLY A 225 -26.43 21.89 12.07
N GLY A 226 -26.59 21.88 13.38
CA GLY A 226 -27.91 21.70 14.00
C GLY A 226 -27.86 21.34 15.48
N LYS A 227 -29.05 21.18 16.06
CA LYS A 227 -29.26 20.80 17.47
C LYS A 227 -28.85 19.36 17.79
N ASP A 228 -28.74 18.52 16.76
CA ASP A 228 -28.32 17.12 16.78
C ASP A 228 -26.79 16.96 16.57
N LYS A 229 -26.06 18.08 16.47
CA LYS A 229 -24.60 18.14 16.27
C LYS A 229 -23.89 18.77 17.45
N VAL A 230 -22.64 18.41 17.67
CA VAL A 230 -21.81 18.95 18.76
C VAL A 230 -20.70 19.84 18.21
N VAL A 231 -20.22 20.76 19.04
CA VAL A 231 -18.94 21.42 18.82
C VAL A 231 -17.85 20.34 18.89
N ALA A 232 -16.95 20.28 17.90
CA ALA A 232 -15.83 19.35 17.88
C ALA A 232 -14.50 20.01 18.31
N CYS A 233 -13.51 19.20 18.67
CA CYS A 233 -12.20 19.62 19.11
C CYS A 233 -11.09 18.80 18.47
N ALA A 234 -10.30 19.39 17.57
CA ALA A 234 -9.08 18.76 17.09
C ALA A 234 -7.98 18.86 18.16
N LYS A 235 -7.43 17.73 18.59
CA LYS A 235 -6.45 17.68 19.70
C LYS A 235 -5.27 16.69 19.48
N HIS A 236 -4.08 16.90 20.07
CA HIS A 236 -3.65 18.08 20.83
C HIS A 236 -2.55 18.86 20.08
N TYR A 237 -2.73 20.17 19.95
CA TYR A 237 -1.96 21.03 19.07
C TYR A 237 -0.62 21.44 19.73
N VAL A 238 0.55 21.08 19.20
CA VAL A 238 0.80 20.15 18.10
C VAL A 238 2.05 19.35 18.38
N GLY A 239 2.12 18.12 17.87
CA GLY A 239 3.27 17.24 18.03
C GLY A 239 3.20 16.32 19.24
N ASP A 240 2.03 16.18 19.87
CA ASP A 240 1.78 15.26 20.99
C ASP A 240 2.23 13.82 20.71
N GLY A 241 1.95 13.29 19.52
CA GLY A 241 2.38 11.94 19.13
C GLY A 241 3.87 11.78 18.79
N GLY A 242 4.67 12.85 18.82
CA GLY A 242 6.08 12.87 18.42
C GLY A 242 7.08 12.96 19.58
N THR A 243 6.62 12.77 20.82
CA THR A 243 7.46 13.00 22.00
C THR A 243 8.61 12.00 22.10
N THR A 244 9.72 12.47 22.66
CA THR A 244 10.95 11.67 22.78
C THR A 244 10.68 10.37 23.55
N SER A 245 11.00 9.25 22.91
CA SER A 245 10.78 7.90 23.42
C SER A 245 9.32 7.56 23.76
N GLY A 246 8.36 8.29 23.17
CA GLY A 246 6.93 8.12 23.46
C GLY A 246 6.56 8.45 24.90
N ARG A 247 7.27 9.36 25.58
CA ARG A 247 6.88 9.81 26.92
C ARG A 247 5.74 10.81 26.83
N ASP A 248 4.67 10.58 27.57
CA ASP A 248 3.55 11.51 27.62
C ASP A 248 3.98 12.90 28.12
N GLU A 249 3.36 13.94 27.58
CA GLU A 249 3.63 15.37 27.88
C GLU A 249 5.07 15.88 27.64
N ASN A 250 5.95 15.03 27.10
CA ASN A 250 7.37 15.32 26.97
C ASN A 250 7.69 16.23 25.77
N ASN A 251 8.96 16.33 25.41
CA ASN A 251 9.45 17.15 24.32
C ASN A 251 9.44 16.39 22.99
N THR A 252 8.83 16.99 21.98
CA THR A 252 8.90 16.59 20.57
C THR A 252 10.06 17.33 19.91
N ILE A 253 11.07 16.57 19.48
CA ILE A 253 12.29 17.10 18.85
C ILE A 253 12.16 16.93 17.35
N ALA A 254 11.89 18.03 16.64
CA ALA A 254 11.75 18.04 15.19
C ALA A 254 12.10 19.41 14.63
N ASN A 255 12.71 19.46 13.44
CA ASN A 255 12.78 20.71 12.71
C ASN A 255 11.39 21.11 12.16
N TRP A 256 11.26 22.32 11.63
CA TRP A 256 10.01 22.80 11.04
C TRP A 256 9.44 21.86 9.97
N HIS A 257 10.30 21.32 9.11
CA HIS A 257 9.84 20.39 8.07
C HIS A 257 9.20 19.15 8.70
N GLY A 258 9.86 18.49 9.65
CA GLY A 258 9.34 17.31 10.34
C GLY A 258 8.05 17.60 11.12
N LEU A 259 7.95 18.74 11.81
CA LEU A 259 6.71 19.12 12.49
C LEU A 259 5.56 19.34 11.49
N LEU A 260 5.82 20.04 10.39
CA LEU A 260 4.81 20.40 9.39
C LEU A 260 4.41 19.23 8.48
N SER A 261 5.33 18.32 8.16
CA SER A 261 5.04 17.17 7.32
C SER A 261 4.38 16.04 8.12
N MET A 262 4.71 15.88 9.41
CA MET A 262 4.20 14.77 10.22
C MET A 262 3.04 15.14 11.12
N HIS A 263 3.11 16.25 11.87
CA HIS A 263 2.15 16.50 12.96
C HIS A 263 1.12 17.59 12.65
N MET A 264 1.35 18.40 11.60
CA MET A 264 0.46 19.48 11.18
C MET A 264 -0.65 19.11 10.17
N PRO A 265 -0.51 18.12 9.27
CA PRO A 265 -1.49 17.90 8.19
C PRO A 265 -2.94 17.73 8.69
N GLY A 266 -3.14 16.97 9.77
CA GLY A 266 -4.46 16.78 10.37
C GLY A 266 -5.13 18.11 10.79
N TYR A 267 -4.37 19.09 11.30
CA TYR A 267 -4.91 20.39 11.68
C TYR A 267 -5.31 21.24 10.48
N TYR A 268 -4.53 21.21 9.40
CA TYR A 268 -4.90 21.89 8.15
C TYR A 268 -6.24 21.38 7.63
N HIS A 269 -6.44 20.06 7.62
CA HIS A 269 -7.70 19.45 7.17
C HIS A 269 -8.85 19.65 8.15
N ALA A 270 -8.59 19.61 9.46
CA ALA A 270 -9.59 19.93 10.48
C ALA A 270 -10.16 21.35 10.32
N ILE A 271 -9.28 22.33 10.05
CA ILE A 271 -9.69 23.73 9.82
C ILE A 271 -10.51 23.85 8.53
N ILE A 272 -10.08 23.20 7.44
CA ILE A 272 -10.85 23.18 6.18
C ILE A 272 -12.24 22.60 6.40
N LYS A 273 -12.37 21.55 7.23
CA LYS A 273 -13.65 20.92 7.62
C LYS A 273 -14.44 21.72 8.63
N GLY A 274 -13.96 22.90 9.02
CA GLY A 274 -14.67 23.83 9.88
C GLY A 274 -14.68 23.45 11.35
N VAL A 275 -13.64 22.75 11.85
CA VAL A 275 -13.51 22.41 13.27
C VAL A 275 -13.69 23.66 14.14
N SER A 276 -14.51 23.55 15.19
CA SER A 276 -14.89 24.72 15.99
C SER A 276 -13.88 25.08 17.06
N THR A 277 -13.13 24.08 17.58
CA THR A 277 -12.15 24.28 18.64
C THR A 277 -10.87 23.47 18.40
N ILE A 278 -9.76 23.95 18.94
CA ILE A 278 -8.47 23.25 18.94
C ILE A 278 -7.92 23.27 20.37
N MET A 279 -7.52 22.12 20.89
CA MET A 279 -6.93 21.99 22.22
C MET A 279 -5.41 21.96 22.13
N VAL A 280 -4.73 22.75 22.97
CA VAL A 280 -3.26 22.82 23.00
C VAL A 280 -2.68 21.64 23.78
N SER A 281 -1.64 21.00 23.23
CA SER A 281 -0.94 19.86 23.84
C SER A 281 -0.14 20.25 25.09
N TYR A 282 -0.04 19.35 26.06
CA TYR A 282 0.91 19.48 27.18
C TYR A 282 2.38 19.46 26.75
N SER A 283 2.67 18.85 25.59
CA SER A 283 4.02 18.64 25.09
C SER A 283 4.78 19.94 24.86
N SER A 284 6.09 19.80 24.73
CA SER A 284 6.96 20.85 24.22
C SER A 284 7.36 20.55 22.77
N TRP A 285 7.63 21.59 21.99
CA TRP A 285 8.35 21.46 20.72
C TRP A 285 9.72 22.13 20.85
N ASN A 286 10.79 21.36 20.66
CA ASN A 286 12.17 21.81 20.84
C ASN A 286 12.43 22.58 22.16
N GLY A 287 11.86 22.09 23.26
CA GLY A 287 12.01 22.63 24.61
C GLY A 287 10.99 23.72 24.99
N GLN A 288 10.22 24.25 24.04
CA GLN A 288 9.19 25.24 24.32
C GLN A 288 7.81 24.59 24.52
N LYS A 289 7.21 24.77 25.70
CA LYS A 289 5.85 24.31 26.00
C LYS A 289 4.84 24.87 25.01
N MET A 290 3.95 24.02 24.49
CA MET A 290 2.96 24.43 23.49
C MET A 290 1.98 25.48 24.02
N HIS A 291 1.57 25.42 25.29
CA HIS A 291 0.76 26.46 25.94
C HIS A 291 1.44 27.84 25.99
N ALA A 292 2.76 27.91 25.90
CA ALA A 292 3.52 29.17 25.85
C ALA A 292 3.93 29.59 24.43
N ASN A 293 3.61 28.78 23.41
CA ASN A 293 4.18 28.93 22.08
C ASN A 293 3.38 29.90 21.21
N ARG A 294 3.64 31.20 21.35
CA ARG A 294 2.98 32.25 20.54
C ARG A 294 3.16 32.06 19.04
N THR A 295 4.35 31.63 18.62
CA THR A 295 4.68 31.40 17.21
C THR A 295 3.74 30.36 16.59
N LEU A 296 3.51 29.23 17.26
CA LEU A 296 2.63 28.19 16.74
C LEU A 296 1.15 28.48 16.99
N VAL A 297 0.76 28.98 18.17
CA VAL A 297 -0.66 29.15 18.54
C VAL A 297 -1.27 30.42 17.95
N THR A 298 -0.54 31.54 17.91
CA THR A 298 -1.03 32.78 17.34
C THR A 298 -0.55 32.96 15.91
N ASP A 299 0.76 33.05 15.69
CA ASP A 299 1.28 33.49 14.40
C ASP A 299 0.99 32.44 13.30
N PHE A 300 1.14 31.15 13.61
CA PHE A 300 0.85 30.07 12.67
C PHE A 300 -0.63 29.65 12.65
N LEU A 301 -1.19 29.14 13.76
CA LEU A 301 -2.55 28.60 13.75
C LEU A 301 -3.62 29.66 13.44
N LYS A 302 -3.59 30.80 14.14
CA LYS A 302 -4.57 31.87 13.95
C LYS A 302 -4.22 32.77 12.76
N GLY A 303 -2.94 33.03 12.52
CA GLY A 303 -2.44 33.86 11.43
C GLY A 303 -2.39 33.13 10.09
N VAL A 304 -1.46 32.18 9.95
CA VAL A 304 -1.21 31.44 8.70
C VAL A 304 -2.35 30.50 8.32
N LEU A 305 -2.78 29.61 9.22
CA LEU A 305 -3.88 28.67 8.96
C LEU A 305 -5.25 29.34 9.06
N ASN A 306 -5.29 30.62 9.47
CA ASN A 306 -6.48 31.44 9.53
C ASN A 306 -7.60 30.83 10.41
N PHE A 307 -7.24 30.06 11.44
CA PHE A 307 -8.22 29.43 12.32
C PHE A 307 -9.12 30.48 12.99
N ARG A 308 -10.45 30.35 12.81
CA ARG A 308 -11.45 31.29 13.31
C ARG A 308 -12.28 30.76 14.50
N GLY A 309 -12.08 29.51 14.91
CA GLY A 309 -12.60 28.99 16.18
C GLY A 309 -11.85 29.54 17.39
N PHE A 310 -12.06 28.92 18.55
CA PHE A 310 -11.31 29.24 19.77
C PHE A 310 -10.33 28.12 20.17
N VAL A 311 -9.21 28.51 20.75
CA VAL A 311 -8.15 27.65 21.26
C VAL A 311 -8.36 27.43 22.75
N ILE A 312 -8.44 26.18 23.18
CA ILE A 312 -8.60 25.81 24.60
C ILE A 312 -7.32 25.16 25.13
N SER A 313 -6.97 25.40 26.40
CA SER A 313 -5.93 24.61 27.06
C SER A 313 -6.43 23.20 27.35
N ASP A 314 -5.52 22.23 27.44
CA ASP A 314 -5.79 20.96 28.13
C ASP A 314 -5.95 21.15 29.66
N TRP A 315 -6.35 20.10 30.38
CA TRP A 315 -6.64 20.07 31.82
C TRP A 315 -5.44 20.50 32.67
N GLN A 316 -5.56 21.67 33.30
CA GLN A 316 -4.44 22.29 34.04
C GLN A 316 -3.18 22.48 33.18
N GLY A 317 -3.30 22.57 31.85
CA GLY A 317 -2.13 22.66 30.97
C GLY A 317 -1.29 23.92 31.19
N VAL A 318 -1.89 25.00 31.70
CA VAL A 318 -1.18 26.21 32.12
C VAL A 318 -0.29 25.94 33.35
N ASP A 319 -0.76 25.13 34.29
CA ASP A 319 -0.05 24.73 35.50
C ASP A 319 1.17 23.84 35.16
N ARG A 320 1.01 22.95 34.17
CA ARG A 320 2.06 22.02 33.70
C ARG A 320 3.15 22.68 32.85
N MET A 321 3.11 24.00 32.69
CA MET A 321 4.19 24.77 32.06
C MET A 321 5.43 24.89 32.95
N THR A 322 5.28 24.70 34.25
CA THR A 322 6.39 24.72 35.22
C THR A 322 6.59 23.36 35.84
N ASP A 323 7.81 23.08 36.29
CA ASP A 323 8.15 21.91 37.08
C ASP A 323 8.79 22.36 38.40
N PRO A 324 8.20 22.09 39.58
CA PRO A 324 6.90 21.45 39.79
C PRO A 324 5.70 22.26 39.25
N TRP A 325 4.58 21.58 38.98
CA TRP A 325 3.36 22.18 38.43
C TRP A 325 2.84 23.34 39.29
N GLY A 326 2.43 24.44 38.66
CA GLY A 326 1.80 25.59 39.32
C GLY A 326 2.72 26.52 40.12
N THR A 327 4.02 26.24 40.22
CA THR A 327 4.98 27.03 41.03
C THR A 327 5.16 28.49 40.57
N ASN A 328 4.75 28.82 39.33
CA ASN A 328 4.69 30.20 38.82
C ASN A 328 3.39 30.49 38.05
N TYR A 329 2.25 30.06 38.62
CA TYR A 329 0.95 30.10 37.93
C TYR A 329 0.58 31.48 37.36
N SER A 330 0.83 32.57 38.08
CA SER A 330 0.56 33.94 37.61
C SER A 330 1.30 34.25 36.30
N ALA A 331 2.60 33.94 36.20
CA ALA A 331 3.37 34.18 34.98
C ALA A 331 2.97 33.21 33.86
N SER A 332 2.73 31.94 34.18
CA SER A 332 2.25 30.94 33.21
C SER A 332 0.92 31.35 32.59
N LEU A 333 0.01 31.87 33.39
CA LEU A 333 -1.30 32.34 32.96
C LEU A 333 -1.18 33.52 31.99
N ALA A 334 -0.44 34.57 32.35
CA ALA A 334 -0.18 35.70 31.45
C ALA A 334 0.49 35.23 30.15
N THR A 335 1.45 34.31 30.24
CA THR A 335 2.16 33.75 29.09
C THR A 335 1.23 32.98 28.17
N ALA A 336 0.39 32.10 28.69
CA ALA A 336 -0.52 31.28 27.88
C ALA A 336 -1.59 32.11 27.16
N ILE A 337 -2.18 33.09 27.85
CA ILE A 337 -3.16 33.99 27.24
C ILE A 337 -2.51 34.85 26.16
N ASN A 338 -1.31 35.40 26.40
CA ASN A 338 -0.59 36.17 25.39
C ASN A 338 -0.04 35.31 24.24
N ALA A 339 0.22 34.02 24.47
CA ALA A 339 0.58 33.07 23.43
C ALA A 339 -0.57 32.77 22.47
N GLY A 340 -1.81 32.91 22.92
CA GLY A 340 -2.99 32.78 22.06
C GLY A 340 -4.08 31.87 22.58
N VAL A 341 -3.96 31.29 23.78
CA VAL A 341 -5.04 30.50 24.39
C VAL A 341 -6.27 31.41 24.59
N ASP A 342 -7.46 30.94 24.21
CA ASP A 342 -8.72 31.68 24.31
C ASP A 342 -9.53 31.28 25.54
N MET A 343 -9.46 30.01 25.93
CA MET A 343 -10.17 29.45 27.08
C MET A 343 -9.24 28.56 27.91
N VAL A 344 -9.23 28.73 29.22
CA VAL A 344 -8.42 27.94 30.16
C VAL A 344 -9.29 26.88 30.84
N MET A 345 -8.88 25.62 30.72
CA MET A 345 -9.57 24.45 31.29
C MET A 345 -9.08 24.17 32.71
N VAL A 346 -10.05 24.15 33.64
CA VAL A 346 -9.91 23.74 35.04
C VAL A 346 -8.77 24.47 35.74
N PRO A 347 -8.90 25.79 35.98
CA PRO A 347 -7.93 26.49 36.81
C PRO A 347 -7.89 25.88 38.22
N PRO A 348 -6.71 25.81 38.87
CA PRO A 348 -6.53 25.14 40.17
C PRO A 348 -7.44 25.73 41.25
N ASN A 349 -7.70 27.03 41.19
CA ASN A 349 -8.68 27.73 41.99
C ASN A 349 -9.39 28.78 41.12
N ALA A 350 -10.69 28.60 40.90
CA ALA A 350 -11.48 29.47 40.03
C ALA A 350 -11.44 30.94 40.48
N THR A 351 -11.55 31.20 41.78
CA THR A 351 -11.47 32.57 42.34
C THR A 351 -10.10 33.19 42.11
N GLU A 352 -9.04 32.41 42.32
CA GLU A 352 -7.66 32.89 42.10
C GLU A 352 -7.38 33.17 40.63
N PHE A 353 -7.83 32.30 39.71
CA PHE A 353 -7.75 32.54 38.27
C PHE A 353 -8.46 33.83 37.88
N LEU A 354 -9.70 34.03 38.33
CA LEU A 354 -10.49 35.23 38.01
C LEU A 354 -9.82 36.50 38.54
N ARG A 355 -9.26 36.44 39.76
CA ARG A 355 -8.51 37.53 40.39
C ARG A 355 -7.23 37.85 39.61
N LEU A 356 -6.44 36.83 39.25
CA LEU A 356 -5.20 37.01 38.51
C LEU A 356 -5.44 37.54 37.09
N MET A 357 -6.40 36.98 36.35
CA MET A 357 -6.77 37.49 35.03
C MET A 357 -7.20 38.97 35.07
N THR A 358 -8.01 39.33 36.07
CA THR A 358 -8.46 40.73 36.24
C THR A 358 -7.26 41.63 36.51
N SER A 359 -6.41 41.23 37.46
CA SER A 359 -5.19 41.95 37.80
C SER A 359 -4.23 42.08 36.61
N HIS A 360 -4.05 41.03 35.80
CA HIS A 360 -3.18 41.07 34.62
C HIS A 360 -3.67 42.04 33.56
N VAL A 361 -4.98 42.17 33.37
CA VAL A 361 -5.53 43.14 32.41
C VAL A 361 -5.44 44.56 32.95
N GLU A 362 -5.80 44.78 34.22
CA GLU A 362 -5.72 46.10 34.86
C GLU A 362 -4.28 46.64 34.93
N ASN A 363 -3.30 45.75 35.08
CA ASN A 363 -1.88 46.09 35.10
C ASN A 363 -1.21 46.01 33.71
N ASN A 364 -1.97 45.91 32.61
CA ASN A 364 -1.48 45.83 31.23
C ASN A 364 -0.50 44.67 30.93
N LEU A 365 -0.51 43.61 31.73
CA LEU A 365 0.22 42.36 31.45
C LEU A 365 -0.46 41.54 30.35
N ILE A 366 -1.78 41.65 30.23
CA ILE A 366 -2.57 41.13 29.12
C ILE A 366 -3.37 42.29 28.52
N PRO A 367 -3.17 42.66 27.24
CA PRO A 367 -3.89 43.78 26.65
C PRO A 367 -5.37 43.43 26.45
N MET A 368 -6.25 44.41 26.64
CA MET A 368 -7.70 44.24 26.44
C MET A 368 -8.05 43.71 25.04
N SER A 369 -7.25 44.06 24.01
CA SER A 369 -7.40 43.52 22.66
C SER A 369 -7.24 42.01 22.56
N ARG A 370 -6.38 41.40 23.39
CA ARG A 370 -6.19 39.93 23.47
C ARG A 370 -7.42 39.27 24.08
N ILE A 371 -7.96 39.86 25.14
CA ILE A 371 -9.21 39.41 25.77
C ILE A 371 -10.38 39.52 24.78
N ASP A 372 -10.49 40.64 24.05
CA ASP A 372 -11.54 40.84 23.05
C ASP A 372 -11.45 39.85 21.88
N ASP A 373 -10.24 39.49 21.42
CA ASP A 373 -10.05 38.43 20.43
C ASP A 373 -10.52 37.06 20.96
N ALA A 374 -10.10 36.69 22.17
CA ALA A 374 -10.49 35.43 22.80
C ALA A 374 -12.01 35.31 22.95
N VAL A 375 -12.64 36.32 23.55
CA VAL A 375 -14.09 36.32 23.78
C VAL A 375 -14.86 36.37 22.46
N SER A 376 -14.38 37.11 21.45
CA SER A 376 -15.00 37.13 20.12
C SER A 376 -15.04 35.73 19.48
N ARG A 377 -13.98 34.92 19.66
CA ARG A 377 -13.90 33.55 19.15
C ARG A 377 -14.83 32.60 19.91
N ILE A 378 -14.88 32.71 21.23
CA ILE A 378 -15.78 31.91 22.08
C ILE A 378 -17.25 32.21 21.74
N LEU A 379 -17.62 33.50 21.69
CA LEU A 379 -18.97 33.91 21.33
C LEU A 379 -19.36 33.47 19.92
N ARG A 380 -18.43 33.56 18.96
CA ARG A 380 -18.64 33.06 17.58
C ARG A 380 -19.06 31.59 17.59
N VAL A 381 -18.31 30.73 18.27
CA VAL A 381 -18.63 29.29 18.35
C VAL A 381 -19.97 29.06 19.06
N LYS A 382 -20.26 29.79 20.15
CA LYS A 382 -21.57 29.69 20.83
C LYS A 382 -22.76 30.08 19.96
N PHE A 383 -22.62 31.14 19.14
CA PHE A 383 -23.65 31.51 18.18
C PHE A 383 -23.82 30.45 17.07
N ILE A 384 -22.72 29.92 16.53
CA ILE A 384 -22.74 28.88 15.49
C ILE A 384 -23.37 27.60 16.01
N ALA A 385 -23.09 27.22 17.26
CA ALA A 385 -23.68 26.06 17.91
C ALA A 385 -25.19 26.23 18.22
N GLY A 386 -25.80 27.37 17.87
CA GLY A 386 -27.22 27.67 18.10
C GLY A 386 -27.57 27.92 19.56
N LEU A 387 -26.58 28.07 20.44
CA LEU A 387 -26.77 28.00 21.88
C LEU A 387 -27.55 29.19 22.45
N PHE A 388 -27.49 30.35 21.79
CA PHE A 388 -28.30 31.52 22.14
C PHE A 388 -29.77 31.37 21.76
N ASP A 389 -30.07 30.50 20.81
CA ASP A 389 -31.41 30.31 20.25
C ASP A 389 -32.08 29.08 20.89
N GLN A 390 -31.32 28.02 21.18
CA GLN A 390 -31.74 26.82 21.89
C GLN A 390 -30.70 26.44 22.98
N PRO A 391 -30.74 27.10 24.15
CA PRO A 391 -29.74 26.90 25.20
C PRO A 391 -29.94 25.61 26.00
N LEU A 392 -31.18 25.10 26.08
CA LEU A 392 -31.54 23.94 26.90
C LEU A 392 -31.50 22.64 26.09
N ALA A 393 -31.28 21.52 26.77
CA ALA A 393 -31.24 20.19 26.19
C ALA A 393 -32.58 19.75 25.56
N ASP A 394 -32.50 18.93 24.51
CA ASP A 394 -33.64 18.40 23.78
C ASP A 394 -33.98 16.96 24.24
N ASN A 395 -35.07 16.81 24.98
CA ASN A 395 -35.52 15.51 25.49
C ASN A 395 -35.92 14.54 24.38
N SER A 396 -36.20 15.00 23.15
CA SER A 396 -36.54 14.10 22.03
C SER A 396 -35.38 13.22 21.57
N LEU A 397 -34.14 13.56 21.97
CA LEU A 397 -32.93 12.81 21.61
C LEU A 397 -32.60 11.66 22.59
N VAL A 398 -33.28 11.55 23.73
CA VAL A 398 -32.98 10.51 24.75
C VAL A 398 -32.99 9.09 24.16
N GLY A 399 -33.89 8.81 23.21
CA GLY A 399 -33.97 7.52 22.52
C GLY A 399 -32.83 7.20 21.56
N GLN A 400 -31.86 8.10 21.37
CA GLN A 400 -30.67 7.88 20.55
C GLN A 400 -29.56 7.13 21.31
N ILE A 401 -29.59 7.10 22.65
CA ILE A 401 -28.60 6.38 23.44
C ILE A 401 -28.67 4.89 23.16
N ARG A 402 -27.56 4.30 22.72
CA ARG A 402 -27.44 2.87 22.42
C ARG A 402 -28.54 2.38 21.47
N LYS A 403 -28.88 3.20 20.49
CA LYS A 403 -29.83 2.84 19.43
C LYS A 403 -29.29 1.63 18.65
N GLN A 404 -30.16 0.76 18.15
CA GLN A 404 -29.74 -0.46 17.44
C GLN A 404 -28.80 -0.14 16.27
N GLU A 405 -29.08 0.92 15.51
CA GLU A 405 -28.26 1.33 14.39
C GLU A 405 -26.85 1.79 14.81
N HIS A 406 -26.69 2.34 16.02
CA HIS A 406 -25.37 2.70 16.56
C HIS A 406 -24.60 1.45 17.01
N MET A 407 -25.29 0.47 17.61
CA MET A 407 -24.69 -0.82 17.96
C MET A 407 -24.27 -1.59 16.70
N ASP A 408 -25.10 -1.60 15.65
CA ASP A 408 -24.78 -2.23 14.37
C ASP A 408 -23.59 -1.54 13.69
N LEU A 409 -23.53 -0.20 13.77
CA LEU A 409 -22.39 0.59 13.29
C LEU A 409 -21.11 0.30 14.10
N ALA A 410 -21.21 0.16 15.42
CA ALA A 410 -20.07 -0.19 16.26
C ALA A 410 -19.59 -1.62 15.95
N ARG A 411 -20.50 -2.58 15.75
CA ARG A 411 -20.16 -3.93 15.29
C ARG A 411 -19.51 -3.93 13.90
N GLU A 412 -19.99 -3.08 12.97
CA GLU A 412 -19.34 -2.85 11.67
C GLU A 412 -17.91 -2.33 11.85
N ALA A 413 -17.71 -1.36 12.72
CA ALA A 413 -16.41 -0.80 13.01
C ALA A 413 -15.47 -1.83 13.63
N VAL A 414 -15.97 -2.65 14.56
CA VAL A 414 -15.21 -3.76 15.14
C VAL A 414 -14.71 -4.66 14.01
N ARG A 415 -15.58 -5.27 13.20
CA ARG A 415 -15.15 -6.24 12.17
C ARG A 415 -14.15 -5.66 11.16
N LYS A 416 -14.34 -4.39 10.74
CA LYS A 416 -13.43 -3.70 9.80
C LYS A 416 -12.08 -3.33 10.44
N SER A 417 -12.02 -3.19 11.76
CA SER A 417 -10.79 -2.81 12.47
C SER A 417 -9.81 -3.97 12.66
N LEU A 418 -10.29 -5.20 12.61
CA LEU A 418 -9.51 -6.40 12.93
C LEU A 418 -8.49 -6.69 11.85
N VAL A 419 -7.24 -6.91 12.27
CA VAL A 419 -6.13 -7.22 11.35
C VAL A 419 -5.68 -8.66 11.57
N LEU A 420 -5.72 -9.47 10.52
CA LEU A 420 -5.24 -10.85 10.54
C LEU A 420 -3.73 -10.87 10.26
N LEU A 421 -2.94 -11.16 11.29
CA LEU A 421 -1.48 -11.13 11.24
C LEU A 421 -0.86 -12.49 10.89
N LYS A 422 -1.56 -13.58 11.24
CA LYS A 422 -1.15 -14.94 10.93
C LYS A 422 -2.40 -15.81 10.74
N ASN A 423 -2.39 -16.70 9.76
CA ASN A 423 -3.49 -17.65 9.51
C ASN A 423 -3.00 -19.01 9.02
N GLY A 424 -2.50 -19.82 9.94
CA GLY A 424 -1.90 -21.13 9.69
C GLY A 424 -0.41 -21.17 10.06
N LYS A 425 0.06 -22.31 10.58
CA LYS A 425 1.50 -22.58 10.77
C LYS A 425 2.17 -23.00 9.45
N GLU A 426 1.40 -23.61 8.55
CA GLU A 426 1.86 -24.09 7.26
C GLU A 426 1.19 -23.30 6.13
N ALA A 427 1.96 -22.98 5.09
CA ALA A 427 1.43 -22.33 3.90
C ALA A 427 0.35 -23.20 3.23
N GLY A 428 -0.82 -22.61 2.95
CA GLY A 428 -1.94 -23.28 2.28
C GLY A 428 -2.92 -24.01 3.21
N LYS A 429 -2.71 -23.99 4.53
CA LYS A 429 -3.65 -24.55 5.52
C LYS A 429 -4.15 -23.46 6.49
N PRO A 430 -5.17 -22.67 6.09
CA PRO A 430 -5.69 -21.60 6.93
C PRO A 430 -6.44 -22.17 8.15
N MET A 431 -6.33 -21.48 9.28
CA MET A 431 -7.07 -21.77 10.52
C MET A 431 -8.45 -21.09 10.51
N ILE A 432 -8.50 -19.86 10.01
CA ILE A 432 -9.69 -19.02 9.86
C ILE A 432 -10.14 -19.05 8.39
N PRO A 433 -11.45 -19.17 8.10
CA PRO A 433 -12.57 -19.13 9.05
C PRO A 433 -12.73 -20.42 9.86
N LEU A 434 -13.11 -20.26 11.13
CA LEU A 434 -13.42 -21.36 12.03
C LEU A 434 -14.78 -21.97 11.69
N PRO A 435 -14.96 -23.30 11.85
CA PRO A 435 -16.26 -23.91 11.65
C PRO A 435 -17.21 -23.55 12.80
N LYS A 436 -18.39 -23.01 12.45
CA LYS A 436 -19.47 -22.68 13.42
C LYS A 436 -20.01 -23.92 14.13
N LYS A 437 -20.00 -25.07 13.46
CA LYS A 437 -20.40 -26.37 14.01
C LYS A 437 -19.15 -27.17 14.35
N ALA A 438 -18.98 -27.45 15.63
CA ALA A 438 -17.90 -28.27 16.19
C ALA A 438 -18.46 -29.09 17.35
N SER A 439 -17.77 -30.16 17.78
CA SER A 439 -18.21 -30.94 18.94
C SER A 439 -18.09 -30.12 20.23
N LYS A 440 -16.89 -29.59 20.48
CA LYS A 440 -16.51 -28.88 21.69
C LYS A 440 -15.41 -27.88 21.36
N ILE A 441 -15.51 -26.66 21.88
CA ILE A 441 -14.52 -25.59 21.67
C ILE A 441 -14.13 -24.96 23.01
N LEU A 442 -12.90 -24.47 23.10
CA LEU A 442 -12.40 -23.75 24.27
C LEU A 442 -12.33 -22.26 23.97
N VAL A 443 -12.91 -21.43 24.82
CA VAL A 443 -12.66 -19.98 24.85
C VAL A 443 -11.93 -19.67 26.16
N ALA A 444 -10.74 -19.08 26.06
CA ALA A 444 -9.85 -18.84 27.19
C ALA A 444 -9.26 -17.43 27.18
N GLY A 445 -8.63 -17.05 28.29
CA GLY A 445 -7.91 -15.79 28.46
C GLY A 445 -8.72 -14.72 29.20
N THR A 446 -7.98 -13.83 29.87
CA THR A 446 -8.48 -12.77 30.76
C THR A 446 -9.42 -11.78 30.07
N HIS A 447 -9.31 -11.62 28.74
CA HIS A 447 -10.10 -10.65 27.98
C HIS A 447 -11.33 -11.27 27.31
N ALA A 448 -11.50 -12.60 27.36
CA ALA A 448 -12.59 -13.26 26.62
C ALA A 448 -13.99 -12.85 27.10
N ASN A 449 -14.18 -12.68 28.42
CA ASN A 449 -15.49 -12.35 28.99
C ASN A 449 -15.51 -11.05 29.80
N ASN A 450 -14.80 -10.01 29.33
CA ASN A 450 -14.70 -8.75 30.07
C ASN A 450 -14.87 -7.51 29.19
N LEU A 451 -16.01 -6.82 29.33
CA LEU A 451 -16.31 -5.61 28.54
C LEU A 451 -15.33 -4.47 28.85
N GLY A 452 -14.94 -4.31 30.11
CA GLY A 452 -14.02 -3.26 30.50
C GLY A 452 -12.67 -3.38 29.82
N LEU A 453 -12.13 -4.60 29.74
CA LEU A 453 -10.85 -4.87 29.11
C LEU A 453 -10.87 -4.70 27.58
N GLN A 454 -11.95 -5.09 26.89
CA GLN A 454 -12.07 -4.86 25.44
C GLN A 454 -12.37 -3.40 25.06
N CYS A 455 -12.86 -2.58 26.00
CA CYS A 455 -13.10 -1.14 25.75
C CYS A 455 -11.86 -0.27 26.01
N GLY A 456 -11.03 -0.63 27.00
CA GLY A 456 -9.80 0.10 27.32
C GLY A 456 -10.02 1.39 28.09
N GLY A 457 -9.06 2.32 27.97
CA GLY A 457 -9.12 3.63 28.62
C GLY A 457 -10.27 4.50 28.14
N TRP A 458 -10.55 5.59 28.85
CA TRP A 458 -11.66 6.51 28.55
C TRP A 458 -13.04 5.86 28.49
N THR A 459 -13.27 4.74 29.17
CA THR A 459 -14.59 4.09 29.23
C THR A 459 -15.13 4.15 30.65
N VAL A 460 -16.21 4.92 30.86
CA VAL A 460 -16.83 5.29 32.14
C VAL A 460 -15.90 6.12 33.04
N PHE A 461 -14.71 5.62 33.34
CA PHE A 461 -13.67 6.29 34.11
C PHE A 461 -12.48 6.66 33.22
N TRP A 462 -11.66 7.60 33.68
CA TRP A 462 -10.45 8.06 32.98
C TRP A 462 -9.53 6.91 32.53
N GLN A 463 -9.09 6.08 33.48
CA GLN A 463 -8.24 4.92 33.21
C GLN A 463 -9.03 3.71 32.67
N GLY A 464 -10.34 3.83 32.44
CA GLY A 464 -11.25 2.73 32.14
C GLY A 464 -11.67 1.93 33.38
N ILE A 465 -12.39 0.83 33.15
CA ILE A 465 -12.89 -0.08 34.19
C ILE A 465 -12.45 -1.51 33.88
N ARG A 466 -12.18 -2.33 34.90
CA ARG A 466 -11.69 -3.72 34.73
C ARG A 466 -12.80 -4.77 34.79
N ASN A 467 -14.06 -4.37 34.81
CA ASN A 467 -15.21 -5.26 34.88
C ASN A 467 -16.34 -4.77 33.96
N SER A 468 -17.40 -5.56 33.82
CA SER A 468 -18.51 -5.28 32.89
C SER A 468 -19.70 -4.53 33.53
N SER A 469 -19.68 -4.20 34.81
CA SER A 469 -20.89 -3.82 35.58
C SER A 469 -21.54 -2.48 35.19
N LEU A 470 -20.78 -1.60 34.54
CA LEU A 470 -21.21 -0.25 34.11
C LEU A 470 -21.31 -0.09 32.59
N ILE A 471 -21.01 -1.15 31.84
CA ILE A 471 -21.01 -1.14 30.37
C ILE A 471 -22.11 -2.08 29.89
N ALA A 472 -22.91 -1.63 28.92
CA ALA A 472 -23.80 -2.51 28.17
C ALA A 472 -23.08 -2.92 26.89
N GLY A 473 -23.11 -4.20 26.53
CA GLY A 473 -22.37 -4.71 25.39
C GLY A 473 -22.39 -6.24 25.32
N THR A 474 -21.67 -6.75 24.33
CA THR A 474 -21.44 -8.18 24.11
C THR A 474 -19.95 -8.44 24.26
N THR A 475 -19.58 -9.31 25.22
CA THR A 475 -18.20 -9.78 25.34
C THR A 475 -17.83 -10.66 24.16
N ILE A 476 -16.53 -10.85 23.90
CA ILE A 476 -16.07 -11.73 22.82
C ILE A 476 -16.58 -13.17 23.02
N LEU A 477 -16.55 -13.69 24.25
CA LEU A 477 -17.14 -14.98 24.61
C LEU A 477 -18.61 -15.05 24.21
N ASN A 478 -19.43 -14.08 24.64
CA ASN A 478 -20.85 -14.06 24.30
C ASN A 478 -21.07 -13.92 22.79
N GLY A 479 -20.25 -13.13 22.10
CA GLY A 479 -20.28 -13.00 20.64
C GLY A 479 -20.02 -14.33 19.93
N ILE A 480 -19.06 -15.12 20.42
CA ILE A 480 -18.77 -16.47 19.94
C ILE A 480 -19.95 -17.40 20.22
N THR A 481 -20.45 -17.44 21.45
CA THR A 481 -21.60 -18.28 21.85
C THR A 481 -22.85 -18.01 21.01
N LEU A 482 -23.09 -16.75 20.63
CA LEU A 482 -24.20 -16.36 19.75
C LEU A 482 -24.00 -16.74 18.27
N THR A 483 -22.78 -17.07 17.86
CA THR A 483 -22.42 -17.27 16.44
C THR A 483 -22.27 -18.76 16.09
N VAL A 484 -21.84 -19.59 17.05
CA VAL A 484 -21.70 -21.04 16.83
C VAL A 484 -23.04 -21.75 16.71
N ASP A 485 -23.02 -22.93 16.09
CA ASP A 485 -24.19 -23.81 16.03
C ASP A 485 -24.67 -24.18 17.45
N PRO A 486 -25.99 -24.23 17.74
CA PRO A 486 -26.49 -24.58 19.07
C PRO A 486 -26.04 -25.95 19.61
N SER A 487 -25.58 -26.84 18.73
CA SER A 487 -25.02 -28.15 19.11
C SER A 487 -23.54 -28.09 19.53
N THR A 488 -22.83 -26.98 19.27
CA THR A 488 -21.43 -26.79 19.66
C THR A 488 -21.32 -26.51 21.15
N GLN A 489 -20.62 -27.38 21.90
CA GLN A 489 -20.33 -27.12 23.32
C GLN A 489 -19.24 -26.06 23.46
N VAL A 490 -19.57 -24.89 24.03
CA VAL A 490 -18.60 -23.84 24.35
C VAL A 490 -18.16 -23.97 25.80
N VAL A 491 -16.88 -24.27 26.03
CA VAL A 491 -16.28 -24.28 27.37
C VAL A 491 -15.51 -22.96 27.55
N TYR A 492 -15.83 -22.23 28.62
CA TYR A 492 -15.08 -21.03 29.02
C TYR A 492 -14.21 -21.35 30.23
N SER A 493 -12.92 -21.04 30.12
CA SER A 493 -11.98 -21.05 31.25
C SER A 493 -10.99 -19.91 31.10
N GLU A 494 -11.07 -18.91 31.99
CA GLU A 494 -10.25 -17.69 31.91
C GLU A 494 -8.75 -18.02 31.91
N ASN A 495 -8.32 -18.92 32.79
CA ASN A 495 -6.98 -19.46 32.83
C ASN A 495 -7.06 -20.99 32.97
N PRO A 496 -7.03 -21.74 31.87
CA PRO A 496 -7.17 -23.19 31.86
C PRO A 496 -6.17 -23.88 32.78
N ASP A 497 -6.68 -24.69 33.70
CA ASP A 497 -5.90 -25.50 34.64
C ASP A 497 -5.48 -26.85 34.01
N SER A 498 -4.79 -27.69 34.80
CA SER A 498 -4.35 -29.00 34.36
C SER A 498 -5.49 -29.89 33.89
N ASP A 499 -6.64 -29.80 34.54
CA ASP A 499 -7.80 -30.66 34.28
C ASP A 499 -8.49 -30.24 32.98
N THR A 500 -8.70 -28.93 32.78
CA THR A 500 -9.20 -28.39 31.52
C THR A 500 -8.29 -28.77 30.34
N LEU A 501 -6.98 -28.73 30.54
CA LEU A 501 -5.97 -29.05 29.52
C LEU A 501 -5.65 -30.55 29.42
N ALA A 502 -6.21 -31.41 30.28
CA ALA A 502 -6.13 -32.85 30.15
C ALA A 502 -7.10 -33.37 29.07
N GLU A 503 -8.20 -32.64 28.85
CA GLU A 503 -9.19 -32.90 27.79
C GLU A 503 -8.83 -32.24 26.44
N ALA A 504 -7.55 -31.90 26.21
CA ALA A 504 -7.11 -31.13 25.04
C ALA A 504 -7.55 -31.73 23.69
N ASP A 505 -7.49 -33.07 23.58
CA ASP A 505 -7.85 -33.81 22.36
C ASP A 505 -9.36 -33.80 22.05
N GLU A 506 -10.20 -33.40 23.00
CA GLU A 506 -11.65 -33.28 22.79
C GLU A 506 -12.04 -31.93 22.16
N TYR A 507 -11.18 -30.91 22.25
CA TYR A 507 -11.44 -29.59 21.69
C TYR A 507 -11.10 -29.54 20.21
N SER A 508 -12.06 -29.13 19.38
CA SER A 508 -11.84 -28.92 17.94
C SER A 508 -10.84 -27.78 17.68
N TYR A 509 -10.91 -26.72 18.49
CA TYR A 509 -10.00 -25.59 18.49
C TYR A 509 -10.19 -24.75 19.77
N ALA A 510 -9.24 -23.86 20.03
CA ALA A 510 -9.30 -22.87 21.10
C ALA A 510 -9.25 -21.43 20.56
N ILE A 511 -9.95 -20.51 21.22
CA ILE A 511 -9.85 -19.07 21.02
C ILE A 511 -9.32 -18.46 22.32
N VAL A 512 -8.10 -17.93 22.27
CA VAL A 512 -7.41 -17.32 23.42
C VAL A 512 -7.46 -15.80 23.28
N VAL A 513 -8.16 -15.13 24.18
CA VAL A 513 -8.36 -13.67 24.15
C VAL A 513 -7.59 -13.05 25.32
N VAL A 514 -6.49 -12.35 25.02
CA VAL A 514 -5.59 -11.75 26.01
C VAL A 514 -5.12 -10.38 25.53
N GLY A 515 -4.55 -9.56 26.42
CA GLY A 515 -4.26 -8.18 26.05
C GLY A 515 -3.74 -7.27 27.16
N GLU A 516 -3.68 -5.97 26.87
CA GLU A 516 -3.36 -4.93 27.85
C GLU A 516 -4.53 -4.68 28.81
N LEU A 517 -4.23 -4.18 30.02
CA LEU A 517 -5.25 -3.58 30.88
C LEU A 517 -5.65 -2.20 30.35
N PRO A 518 -6.83 -1.67 30.70
CA PRO A 518 -7.18 -0.28 30.45
C PRO A 518 -6.16 0.70 31.04
N TYR A 519 -5.78 1.71 30.26
CA TYR A 519 -4.88 2.82 30.64
C TYR A 519 -5.22 4.09 29.84
N ALA A 520 -4.82 5.24 30.36
CA ALA A 520 -4.84 6.51 29.63
C ALA A 520 -3.65 7.39 30.02
N GLU A 521 -3.15 8.17 29.06
CA GLU A 521 -2.10 9.17 29.27
C GLU A 521 -0.81 8.55 29.85
N GLN A 522 -0.05 9.30 30.64
CA GLN A 522 1.18 8.87 31.31
C GLN A 522 1.12 7.51 32.03
N PHE A 523 -0.06 7.06 32.47
CA PHE A 523 -0.23 5.74 33.12
C PHE A 523 -0.16 4.58 32.12
N GLY A 524 -0.30 4.86 30.83
CA GLY A 524 -0.10 3.92 29.74
C GLY A 524 1.31 3.91 29.18
N ASP A 525 2.21 4.81 29.59
CA ASP A 525 3.59 4.81 29.10
C ASP A 525 4.27 3.49 29.48
N ASN A 526 4.73 2.74 28.48
CA ASN A 526 5.29 1.42 28.69
C ASN A 526 6.48 1.17 27.76
N PHE A 527 7.66 0.97 28.37
CA PHE A 527 8.93 0.77 27.66
C PHE A 527 9.24 -0.69 27.33
N ASN A 528 8.50 -1.65 27.90
CA ASN A 528 8.67 -3.07 27.60
C ASN A 528 7.62 -3.63 26.63
N LEU A 529 6.44 -2.97 26.51
CA LEU A 529 5.36 -3.32 25.59
C LEU A 529 4.95 -4.81 25.63
N THR A 530 4.96 -5.39 26.83
CA THR A 530 4.54 -6.77 27.10
C THR A 530 3.20 -6.78 27.84
N ILE A 531 2.29 -7.69 27.49
CA ILE A 531 1.01 -7.87 28.20
C ILE A 531 1.23 -8.43 29.62
N PRO A 532 0.34 -8.13 30.59
CA PRO A 532 0.41 -8.70 31.94
C PRO A 532 0.07 -10.20 31.97
N GLU A 533 0.54 -10.88 33.02
CA GLU A 533 0.14 -12.26 33.34
C GLU A 533 -1.10 -12.30 34.26
N PRO A 534 -1.94 -13.36 34.18
CA PRO A 534 -1.90 -14.44 33.20
C PRO A 534 -2.29 -13.95 31.80
N GLY A 535 -1.45 -14.25 30.81
CA GLY A 535 -1.63 -13.80 29.43
C GLY A 535 -0.75 -14.59 28.46
N LEU A 536 0.56 -14.38 28.49
CA LEU A 536 1.50 -15.13 27.65
C LEU A 536 1.61 -16.59 28.11
N SER A 537 1.51 -16.83 29.43
CA SER A 537 1.39 -18.20 29.96
C SER A 537 0.13 -18.90 29.45
N THR A 538 -1.01 -18.21 29.37
CA THR A 538 -2.25 -18.77 28.81
C THR A 538 -2.11 -19.08 27.31
N ILE A 539 -1.47 -18.19 26.53
CA ILE A 539 -1.15 -18.48 25.12
C ILE A 539 -0.31 -19.76 25.04
N ASN A 540 0.79 -19.84 25.79
CA ASN A 540 1.66 -21.01 25.79
C ASN A 540 0.90 -22.30 26.13
N ASN A 541 0.23 -22.31 27.27
CA ASN A 541 -0.39 -23.53 27.81
C ASN A 541 -1.50 -24.08 26.91
N VAL A 542 -2.27 -23.19 26.25
CA VAL A 542 -3.36 -23.59 25.36
C VAL A 542 -2.85 -23.94 23.96
N CYS A 543 -2.05 -23.05 23.34
CA CYS A 543 -1.60 -23.21 21.96
C CYS A 543 -0.58 -24.34 21.76
N ASP A 544 0.09 -24.78 22.83
CA ASP A 544 0.97 -25.97 22.79
C ASP A 544 0.17 -27.27 22.68
N LYS A 545 -1.10 -27.29 23.10
CA LYS A 545 -1.93 -28.49 23.18
C LYS A 545 -3.11 -28.52 22.22
N ILE A 546 -3.68 -27.36 21.90
CA ILE A 546 -4.89 -27.23 21.09
C ILE A 546 -4.61 -26.23 19.96
N LYS A 547 -5.08 -26.51 18.74
CA LYS A 547 -5.03 -25.53 17.65
C LYS A 547 -5.70 -24.24 18.09
N CYS A 548 -4.97 -23.13 18.06
CA CYS A 548 -5.41 -21.90 18.73
C CYS A 548 -5.46 -20.69 17.80
N VAL A 549 -6.51 -19.89 17.98
CA VAL A 549 -6.56 -18.51 17.52
C VAL A 549 -6.28 -17.59 18.70
N VAL A 550 -5.27 -16.73 18.59
CA VAL A 550 -5.02 -15.67 19.58
C VAL A 550 -5.66 -14.39 19.08
N VAL A 551 -6.59 -13.85 19.87
CA VAL A 551 -7.19 -12.52 19.69
C VAL A 551 -6.52 -11.58 20.69
N LEU A 552 -5.67 -10.68 20.18
CA LEU A 552 -4.91 -9.75 21.00
C LEU A 552 -5.66 -8.41 21.14
N ILE A 553 -6.01 -8.07 22.38
CA ILE A 553 -6.65 -6.80 22.75
C ILE A 553 -5.57 -5.81 23.20
N SER A 554 -5.34 -4.75 22.43
CA SER A 554 -4.26 -3.81 22.73
C SER A 554 -4.52 -2.41 22.18
N GLY A 555 -3.95 -1.39 22.83
CA GLY A 555 -3.96 -0.03 22.31
C GLY A 555 -2.93 0.23 21.20
N ARG A 556 -2.07 -0.75 20.92
CA ARG A 556 -0.81 -0.59 20.16
C ARG A 556 -0.18 -1.95 19.82
N PRO A 557 0.83 -1.99 18.92
CA PRO A 557 1.67 -3.17 18.72
C PRO A 557 2.40 -3.56 20.02
N LEU A 558 2.53 -4.87 20.26
CA LEU A 558 3.13 -5.46 21.47
C LEU A 558 4.13 -6.56 21.12
N VAL A 559 4.96 -6.94 22.10
CA VAL A 559 5.87 -8.08 22.00
C VAL A 559 5.08 -9.37 21.80
N ILE A 560 5.20 -9.98 20.62
CA ILE A 560 4.51 -11.24 20.28
C ILE A 560 5.39 -12.26 19.54
N GLU A 561 6.51 -11.81 18.93
CA GLU A 561 7.41 -12.65 18.13
C GLU A 561 7.77 -14.00 18.78
N PRO A 562 8.13 -14.08 20.08
CA PRO A 562 8.52 -15.35 20.71
C PRO A 562 7.41 -16.41 20.74
N TYR A 563 6.15 -16.00 20.64
CA TYR A 563 4.98 -16.88 20.75
C TYR A 563 4.42 -17.26 19.38
N LEU A 564 4.80 -16.54 18.31
CA LEU A 564 4.31 -16.78 16.96
C LEU A 564 4.44 -18.24 16.47
N PRO A 565 5.52 -18.99 16.76
CA PRO A 565 5.61 -20.39 16.32
C PRO A 565 4.49 -21.29 16.86
N LYS A 566 3.97 -20.99 18.05
CA LYS A 566 2.92 -21.76 18.73
C LYS A 566 1.51 -21.41 18.29
N ILE A 567 1.31 -20.16 17.86
CA ILE A 567 0.00 -19.62 17.49
C ILE A 567 -0.39 -20.08 16.08
N ASP A 568 -1.59 -20.64 15.90
CA ASP A 568 -2.06 -21.03 14.56
C ASP A 568 -2.61 -19.83 13.79
N ALA A 569 -3.43 -18.98 14.43
CA ALA A 569 -3.82 -17.68 13.88
C ALA A 569 -3.71 -16.56 14.91
N LEU A 570 -3.27 -15.38 14.46
CA LEU A 570 -3.12 -14.19 15.29
C LEU A 570 -3.96 -13.06 14.72
N VAL A 571 -4.83 -12.49 15.54
CA VAL A 571 -5.68 -11.35 15.21
C VAL A 571 -5.36 -10.19 16.15
N ALA A 572 -4.99 -9.05 15.58
CA ALA A 572 -4.95 -7.80 16.32
C ALA A 572 -6.36 -7.21 16.34
N ALA A 573 -6.99 -7.21 17.51
CA ALA A 573 -8.35 -6.70 17.71
C ALA A 573 -8.40 -5.27 18.25
N TRP A 574 -7.23 -4.70 18.55
CA TRP A 574 -7.08 -3.38 19.14
C TRP A 574 -7.89 -3.24 20.44
N LEU A 575 -8.57 -2.11 20.66
CA LEU A 575 -9.58 -1.92 21.68
C LEU A 575 -10.94 -1.80 20.97
N PRO A 576 -11.67 -2.92 20.75
CA PRO A 576 -12.83 -2.95 19.86
C PRO A 576 -14.08 -2.26 20.43
N GLY A 577 -14.12 -1.90 21.72
CA GLY A 577 -15.32 -1.30 22.32
C GLY A 577 -16.34 -2.35 22.73
N ALA A 578 -17.63 -2.00 22.79
CA ALA A 578 -18.65 -2.80 23.48
C ALA A 578 -19.27 -3.95 22.64
N GLU A 579 -19.10 -3.93 21.32
CA GLU A 579 -19.82 -4.85 20.41
C GLU A 579 -18.94 -6.04 19.97
N GLY A 580 -18.55 -6.88 20.92
CA GLY A 580 -17.61 -7.99 20.73
C GLY A 580 -18.05 -9.06 19.73
N GLN A 581 -19.33 -9.07 19.33
CA GLN A 581 -19.80 -9.95 18.24
C GLN A 581 -19.13 -9.64 16.89
N GLY A 582 -18.66 -8.40 16.68
CA GLY A 582 -17.89 -8.06 15.48
C GLY A 582 -16.57 -8.83 15.35
N VAL A 583 -16.04 -9.37 16.45
CA VAL A 583 -14.90 -10.30 16.42
C VAL A 583 -15.33 -11.67 15.89
N ALA A 584 -16.45 -12.20 16.39
CA ALA A 584 -16.99 -13.48 15.92
C ALA A 584 -17.37 -13.45 14.43
N ASP A 585 -17.92 -12.32 13.95
CA ASP A 585 -18.29 -12.10 12.53
C ASP A 585 -17.19 -12.51 11.55
N VAL A 586 -15.93 -12.15 11.83
CA VAL A 586 -14.80 -12.45 10.93
C VAL A 586 -14.10 -13.76 11.27
N LEU A 587 -14.07 -14.16 12.55
CA LEU A 587 -13.46 -15.44 12.96
C LEU A 587 -14.20 -16.63 12.34
N TYR A 588 -15.51 -16.52 12.18
CA TYR A 588 -16.38 -17.57 11.63
C TYR A 588 -16.76 -17.36 10.15
N GLY A 589 -16.20 -16.33 9.50
CA GLY A 589 -16.35 -16.11 8.06
C GLY A 589 -17.71 -15.56 7.61
N ASP A 590 -18.50 -14.95 8.49
CA ASP A 590 -19.67 -14.15 8.06
C ASP A 590 -19.23 -12.93 7.26
N TYR A 591 -18.04 -12.42 7.57
CA TYR A 591 -17.33 -11.38 6.84
C TYR A 591 -15.85 -11.73 6.70
N GLY A 592 -15.19 -11.21 5.67
CA GLY A 592 -13.73 -11.30 5.52
C GLY A 592 -13.00 -10.27 6.38
N PHE A 593 -11.74 -10.56 6.72
CA PHE A 593 -10.82 -9.58 7.30
C PHE A 593 -10.48 -8.51 6.25
N THR A 594 -10.64 -7.25 6.62
CA THR A 594 -10.34 -6.09 5.75
C THR A 594 -9.41 -5.07 6.41
N GLY A 595 -9.18 -5.19 7.71
CA GLY A 595 -8.32 -4.29 8.46
C GLY A 595 -6.87 -4.38 7.99
N LYS A 596 -6.23 -3.22 7.88
CA LYS A 596 -4.83 -3.03 7.50
C LYS A 596 -4.06 -2.43 8.65
N LEU A 597 -2.83 -2.90 8.90
CA LEU A 597 -2.02 -2.36 10.00
C LEU A 597 -1.91 -0.81 9.90
N PRO A 598 -2.47 -0.05 10.84
CA PRO A 598 -2.34 1.41 10.88
C PRO A 598 -1.01 1.84 11.48
N ARG A 599 -0.23 0.87 11.97
CA ARG A 599 1.06 1.04 12.62
C ARG A 599 1.98 -0.12 12.29
N THR A 600 3.27 0.17 12.24
CA THR A 600 4.34 -0.80 12.14
C THR A 600 4.35 -1.70 13.38
N TRP A 601 4.41 -3.02 13.19
CA TRP A 601 4.59 -3.97 14.28
C TRP A 601 6.08 -4.30 14.43
N PHE A 602 6.68 -3.94 15.55
CA PHE A 602 8.10 -4.18 15.83
C PHE A 602 8.38 -5.65 16.17
N LYS A 603 9.61 -6.11 15.89
CA LYS A 603 10.12 -7.41 16.38
C LYS A 603 10.50 -7.30 17.86
N ARG A 604 11.28 -6.26 18.17
CA ARG A 604 11.81 -5.99 19.52
C ARG A 604 11.66 -4.51 19.87
N VAL A 605 11.50 -4.22 21.16
CA VAL A 605 11.30 -2.84 21.65
C VAL A 605 12.51 -1.94 21.46
N ASP A 606 13.72 -2.51 21.33
CA ASP A 606 14.97 -1.77 21.08
C ASP A 606 15.04 -1.16 19.67
N GLN A 607 14.18 -1.59 18.74
CA GLN A 607 14.03 -0.99 17.42
C GLN A 607 13.34 0.39 17.48
N LEU A 608 12.65 0.71 18.58
CA LEU A 608 11.77 1.89 18.63
C LEU A 608 12.56 3.19 18.94
N PRO A 609 12.23 4.31 18.26
CA PRO A 609 11.14 4.45 17.27
C PRO A 609 11.53 3.91 15.88
N MET A 610 10.58 3.21 15.26
CA MET A 610 10.69 2.68 13.89
C MET A 610 9.31 2.73 13.24
N ASN A 611 9.20 3.43 12.12
CA ASN A 611 7.96 3.69 11.43
C ASN A 611 8.14 3.52 9.92
N PHE A 612 7.02 3.38 9.21
CA PHE A 612 7.01 3.33 7.75
C PHE A 612 7.75 4.53 7.13
N GLY A 613 8.65 4.22 6.19
CA GLY A 613 9.50 5.20 5.50
C GLY A 613 10.87 5.46 6.14
N ASP A 614 11.14 4.92 7.34
CA ASP A 614 12.44 5.06 7.99
C ASP A 614 13.54 4.24 7.26
N ALA A 615 14.79 4.71 7.28
CA ALA A 615 15.91 4.02 6.62
C ALA A 615 16.25 2.66 7.27
N HIS A 616 15.98 2.52 8.57
CA HIS A 616 16.23 1.32 9.39
C HIS A 616 14.96 0.45 9.58
N TYR A 617 14.05 0.48 8.61
CA TYR A 617 12.75 -0.20 8.71
C TYR A 617 12.87 -1.74 8.64
N ASP A 618 12.76 -2.39 9.80
CA ASP A 618 12.83 -3.87 9.97
C ASP A 618 11.66 -4.41 10.83
N PRO A 619 10.41 -4.34 10.33
CA PRO A 619 9.24 -4.75 11.10
C PRO A 619 9.06 -6.26 11.23
N LEU A 620 8.34 -6.70 12.27
CA LEU A 620 7.76 -8.04 12.35
C LEU A 620 6.58 -8.17 11.37
N PHE A 621 5.69 -7.17 11.39
CA PHE A 621 4.62 -7.01 10.41
C PHE A 621 4.64 -5.57 9.89
N PRO A 622 4.80 -5.35 8.57
CA PRO A 622 4.92 -4.01 8.02
C PRO A 622 3.60 -3.23 8.09
N TYR A 623 3.70 -1.90 8.11
CA TYR A 623 2.57 -0.99 7.97
C TYR A 623 1.73 -1.35 6.72
N GLY A 624 0.41 -1.22 6.82
CA GLY A 624 -0.53 -1.56 5.76
C GLY A 624 -0.92 -3.05 5.72
N GLY A 625 -0.04 -3.97 6.13
CA GLY A 625 -0.26 -5.41 5.95
C GLY A 625 -0.30 -5.84 4.47
N ASN A 626 0.19 -7.04 4.19
CA ASN A 626 0.28 -7.71 2.87
C ASN A 626 0.59 -6.78 1.67
N THR A 627 1.85 -6.37 1.56
CA THR A 627 2.52 -6.43 0.25
C THR A 627 2.41 -7.87 -0.30
N PRO A 628 2.38 -8.08 -1.64
CA PRO A 628 2.45 -9.42 -2.19
C PRO A 628 3.57 -10.19 -1.51
N ARG A 629 3.32 -11.46 -1.17
CA ARG A 629 4.31 -12.26 -0.45
C ARG A 629 5.64 -12.19 -1.21
N GLU A 630 6.71 -11.83 -0.51
CA GLU A 630 8.07 -11.77 -1.08
C GLU A 630 8.62 -13.15 -1.47
N ASP A 631 7.87 -14.22 -1.22
CA ASP A 631 8.24 -15.61 -1.53
C ASP A 631 7.86 -16.06 -2.96
N HIS A 632 7.52 -15.11 -3.84
CA HIS A 632 7.13 -15.34 -5.24
C HIS A 632 5.86 -16.20 -5.43
N ARG A 633 5.01 -16.33 -4.39
CA ARG A 633 3.74 -17.09 -4.45
C ARG A 633 2.48 -16.21 -4.36
N ALA A 634 2.61 -14.94 -4.72
CA ALA A 634 1.48 -14.02 -4.80
C ALA A 634 0.44 -14.52 -5.81
N THR A 635 -0.81 -14.57 -5.38
CA THR A 635 -1.98 -14.91 -6.19
C THR A 635 -2.33 -13.77 -7.15
N PRO A 636 -3.02 -14.05 -8.28
CA PRO A 636 -3.50 -13.00 -9.17
C PRO A 636 -4.35 -11.93 -8.47
N GLU A 637 -5.18 -12.34 -7.50
CA GLU A 637 -5.98 -11.45 -6.67
C GLU A 637 -5.11 -10.49 -5.86
N GLU A 638 -4.05 -10.97 -5.22
CA GLU A 638 -3.09 -10.12 -4.47
C GLU A 638 -2.40 -9.09 -5.39
N TRP A 639 -2.10 -9.47 -6.64
CA TRP A 639 -1.59 -8.54 -7.65
C TRP A 639 -2.63 -7.48 -8.02
N VAL A 640 -3.86 -7.88 -8.33
CA VAL A 640 -4.96 -6.97 -8.66
C VAL A 640 -5.22 -5.99 -7.51
N ASP A 641 -5.23 -6.48 -6.27
CA ASP A 641 -5.42 -5.67 -5.06
C ASP A 641 -4.31 -4.62 -4.90
N MET A 642 -3.05 -5.02 -5.08
CA MET A 642 -1.90 -4.11 -5.03
C MET A 642 -2.01 -3.03 -6.12
N ILE A 643 -2.26 -3.42 -7.36
CA ILE A 643 -2.38 -2.49 -8.49
C ILE A 643 -3.54 -1.52 -8.27
N ASN A 644 -4.70 -2.01 -7.84
CA ASN A 644 -5.86 -1.18 -7.53
C ASN A 644 -5.58 -0.21 -6.37
N ALA A 645 -4.82 -0.63 -5.36
CA ALA A 645 -4.42 0.26 -4.27
C ALA A 645 -3.53 1.41 -4.77
N PHE A 646 -2.49 1.10 -5.56
CA PHE A 646 -1.64 2.14 -6.18
C PHE A 646 -2.42 3.06 -7.09
N GLN A 647 -3.34 2.49 -7.86
CA GLN A 647 -4.18 3.23 -8.77
C GLN A 647 -5.10 4.20 -8.02
N ASN A 648 -5.77 3.76 -6.96
CA ASN A 648 -6.59 4.62 -6.11
C ASN A 648 -5.78 5.76 -5.48
N GLY A 649 -4.54 5.49 -5.04
CA GLY A 649 -3.62 6.53 -4.58
C GLY A 649 -3.27 7.54 -5.68
N SER A 650 -3.07 7.11 -6.92
CA SER A 650 -2.83 8.01 -8.05
C SER A 650 -4.06 8.86 -8.40
N LEU A 651 -5.25 8.27 -8.32
CA LEU A 651 -6.53 8.92 -8.62
C LEU A 651 -6.94 9.96 -7.57
N SER A 652 -6.45 9.85 -6.33
CA SER A 652 -6.70 10.85 -5.27
C SER A 652 -5.89 12.15 -5.47
N SER A 653 -4.90 12.15 -6.37
CA SER A 653 -4.13 13.34 -6.71
C SER A 653 -5.00 14.44 -7.33
N ARG A 654 -4.53 15.70 -7.29
CA ARG A 654 -5.27 16.89 -7.77
C ARG A 654 -5.88 16.75 -9.17
N LEU A 655 -5.23 16.01 -10.07
CA LEU A 655 -5.67 15.81 -11.46
C LEU A 655 -6.20 14.40 -11.74
N GLY A 656 -6.19 13.50 -10.75
CA GLY A 656 -6.64 12.12 -10.90
C GLY A 656 -5.98 11.37 -12.06
N ILE A 657 -4.70 11.63 -12.34
CA ILE A 657 -4.01 11.00 -13.48
C ILE A 657 -3.71 9.54 -13.10
N PRO A 658 -4.13 8.55 -13.91
CA PRO A 658 -3.90 7.14 -13.60
C PRO A 658 -2.40 6.76 -13.67
N LEU A 659 -1.96 5.79 -12.86
CA LEU A 659 -0.58 5.32 -12.83
C LEU A 659 -0.38 4.24 -13.91
N LEU A 660 0.68 4.33 -14.72
CA LEU A 660 1.03 3.25 -15.66
C LEU A 660 2.00 2.29 -14.98
N TYR A 661 1.55 1.08 -14.69
CA TYR A 661 2.37 0.01 -14.12
C TYR A 661 2.82 -0.95 -15.22
N ALA A 662 4.10 -1.34 -15.23
CA ALA A 662 4.67 -2.23 -16.23
C ALA A 662 5.31 -3.47 -15.61
N ILE A 663 5.46 -4.51 -16.44
CA ILE A 663 6.19 -5.72 -16.08
C ILE A 663 6.94 -6.29 -17.28
N ASP A 664 8.04 -7.00 -17.02
CA ASP A 664 8.67 -7.84 -18.03
C ASP A 664 7.74 -9.00 -18.41
N SER A 665 7.54 -9.17 -19.71
CA SER A 665 6.67 -10.18 -20.30
C SER A 665 7.34 -10.77 -21.55
N VAL A 666 8.58 -11.23 -21.36
CA VAL A 666 9.51 -11.56 -22.44
C VAL A 666 9.03 -12.78 -23.23
N HIS A 667 8.43 -13.76 -22.54
CA HIS A 667 7.95 -15.02 -23.11
C HIS A 667 6.68 -15.55 -22.41
N GLY A 668 5.75 -14.64 -22.09
CA GLY A 668 4.52 -14.90 -21.32
C GLY A 668 4.39 -13.91 -20.17
N HIS A 669 3.42 -14.12 -19.25
CA HIS A 669 3.36 -13.35 -18.00
C HIS A 669 4.37 -13.90 -16.98
N ASN A 670 5.65 -13.77 -17.32
CA ASN A 670 6.71 -14.62 -16.80
C ASN A 670 7.13 -14.36 -15.34
N SER A 671 6.64 -13.31 -14.69
CA SER A 671 6.88 -13.03 -13.27
C SER A 671 5.76 -13.52 -12.34
N LEU A 672 4.67 -14.08 -12.88
CA LEU A 672 3.52 -14.52 -12.09
C LEU A 672 3.62 -16.00 -11.72
N TYR A 673 3.31 -16.32 -10.47
CA TYR A 673 3.19 -17.70 -9.99
C TYR A 673 2.16 -18.48 -10.82
N ARG A 674 2.61 -19.59 -11.43
CA ARG A 674 1.80 -20.50 -12.27
C ARG A 674 1.25 -19.91 -13.58
N ALA A 675 1.84 -18.85 -14.13
CA ALA A 675 1.49 -18.37 -15.47
C ALA A 675 1.89 -19.37 -16.58
N THR A 676 1.30 -19.22 -17.77
CA THR A 676 1.75 -19.96 -18.95
C THR A 676 3.04 -19.34 -19.49
N ILE A 677 4.07 -20.18 -19.68
CA ILE A 677 5.37 -19.76 -20.20
C ILE A 677 5.59 -20.38 -21.58
N PHE A 678 5.83 -19.52 -22.58
CA PHE A 678 6.06 -19.93 -23.97
C PHE A 678 7.55 -20.23 -24.22
N PRO A 679 7.89 -20.91 -25.34
CA PRO A 679 9.26 -20.98 -25.79
C PRO A 679 9.89 -19.59 -25.87
N HIS A 680 11.15 -19.47 -25.47
CA HIS A 680 11.81 -18.17 -25.50
C HIS A 680 11.98 -17.66 -26.95
N ASN A 681 12.22 -16.36 -27.14
CA ASN A 681 12.25 -15.68 -28.44
C ASN A 681 13.11 -16.39 -29.49
N VAL A 682 14.29 -16.90 -29.12
CA VAL A 682 15.12 -17.70 -30.03
C VAL A 682 14.39 -18.92 -30.61
N GLY A 683 13.60 -19.62 -29.80
CA GLY A 683 12.73 -20.71 -30.22
C GLY A 683 11.53 -20.24 -31.05
N LEU A 684 10.96 -19.08 -30.75
CA LEU A 684 9.89 -18.51 -31.56
C LEU A 684 10.38 -18.12 -32.97
N GLY A 685 11.60 -17.61 -33.10
CA GLY A 685 12.19 -17.31 -34.42
C GLY A 685 12.48 -18.57 -35.26
N VAL A 686 12.68 -19.73 -34.62
CA VAL A 686 12.83 -21.03 -35.31
C VAL A 686 11.55 -21.47 -36.00
N THR A 687 10.38 -21.06 -35.49
CA THR A 687 9.08 -21.41 -36.06
C THR A 687 8.84 -20.77 -37.43
N ARG A 688 9.44 -19.59 -37.67
CA ARG A 688 9.17 -18.72 -38.83
C ARG A 688 7.67 -18.45 -39.05
N ASP A 689 6.93 -18.32 -37.94
CA ASP A 689 5.47 -18.20 -37.93
C ASP A 689 5.04 -16.91 -37.20
N PRO A 690 4.97 -15.76 -37.92
CA PRO A 690 4.55 -14.48 -37.34
C PRO A 690 3.14 -14.52 -36.76
N GLU A 691 2.26 -15.35 -37.33
CA GLU A 691 0.87 -15.49 -36.86
C GLU A 691 0.81 -16.23 -35.52
N LEU A 692 1.61 -17.29 -35.34
CA LEU A 692 1.77 -17.94 -34.04
C LEU A 692 2.29 -16.94 -33.00
N VAL A 693 3.30 -16.16 -33.34
CA VAL A 693 3.90 -15.16 -32.45
C VAL A 693 2.91 -14.03 -32.11
N ARG A 694 2.03 -13.65 -33.05
CA ARG A 694 0.89 -12.75 -32.80
C ARG A 694 -0.09 -13.34 -31.78
N LYS A 695 -0.46 -14.62 -31.91
CA LYS A 695 -1.34 -15.29 -30.94
C LYS A 695 -0.72 -15.36 -29.55
N ILE A 696 0.58 -15.62 -29.46
CA ILE A 696 1.33 -15.61 -28.18
C ILE A 696 1.31 -14.20 -27.55
N GLY A 697 1.48 -13.15 -28.37
CA GLY A 697 1.34 -11.77 -27.91
C GLY A 697 -0.06 -11.49 -27.33
N ALA A 698 -1.11 -12.01 -27.96
CA ALA A 698 -2.48 -11.85 -27.47
C ALA A 698 -2.72 -12.60 -26.15
N ALA A 699 -2.23 -13.85 -26.01
CA ALA A 699 -2.32 -14.59 -24.75
C ALA A 699 -1.56 -13.88 -23.61
N THR A 700 -0.35 -13.41 -23.89
CA THR A 700 0.46 -12.62 -22.94
C THR A 700 -0.27 -11.34 -22.49
N ALA A 701 -0.92 -10.63 -23.41
CA ALA A 701 -1.69 -9.42 -23.08
C ALA A 701 -2.86 -9.72 -22.14
N VAL A 702 -3.59 -10.80 -22.40
CA VAL A 702 -4.72 -11.21 -21.56
C VAL A 702 -4.26 -11.58 -20.15
N GLU A 703 -3.20 -12.38 -20.02
CA GLU A 703 -2.69 -12.78 -18.69
C GLU A 703 -2.11 -11.62 -17.89
N THR A 704 -1.40 -10.69 -18.54
CA THR A 704 -0.89 -9.48 -17.86
C THR A 704 -2.02 -8.55 -17.44
N ARG A 705 -3.08 -8.42 -18.26
CA ARG A 705 -4.30 -7.69 -17.86
C ARG A 705 -5.03 -8.35 -16.70
N ALA A 706 -4.98 -9.68 -16.59
CA ALA A 706 -5.60 -10.44 -15.51
C ALA A 706 -5.01 -10.16 -14.12
N THR A 707 -3.78 -9.66 -14.04
CA THR A 707 -3.14 -9.18 -12.80
C THR A 707 -3.19 -7.66 -12.65
N GLY A 708 -3.96 -6.99 -13.50
CA GLY A 708 -4.13 -5.54 -13.49
C GLY A 708 -3.04 -4.75 -14.22
N ILE A 709 -2.05 -5.42 -14.82
CA ILE A 709 -0.88 -4.76 -15.42
C ILE A 709 -1.16 -4.44 -16.90
N PRO A 710 -1.24 -3.14 -17.28
CA PRO A 710 -1.58 -2.74 -18.65
C PRO A 710 -0.38 -2.58 -19.59
N TYR A 711 0.85 -2.80 -19.14
CA TYR A 711 2.06 -2.45 -19.90
C TYR A 711 3.10 -3.57 -19.83
N ALA A 712 3.38 -4.18 -20.97
CA ALA A 712 4.35 -5.26 -21.13
C ALA A 712 5.67 -4.73 -21.72
N PHE A 713 6.80 -5.01 -21.05
CA PHE A 713 8.13 -4.79 -21.62
C PHE A 713 8.50 -5.88 -22.62
N SER A 714 7.77 -5.91 -23.73
CA SER A 714 7.90 -6.88 -24.81
C SER A 714 7.43 -6.27 -26.13
N PRO A 715 8.05 -6.59 -27.29
CA PRO A 715 9.12 -7.59 -27.48
C PRO A 715 10.56 -7.08 -27.41
N CYS A 716 11.49 -7.99 -27.13
CA CYS A 716 12.91 -7.81 -27.43
C CYS A 716 13.17 -8.12 -28.91
N ILE A 717 13.59 -7.13 -29.68
CA ILE A 717 13.78 -7.20 -31.14
C ILE A 717 15.23 -6.89 -31.54
N ALA A 718 16.16 -7.14 -30.63
CA ALA A 718 17.58 -7.12 -30.94
C ALA A 718 17.93 -8.25 -31.93
N VAL A 719 18.86 -7.99 -32.84
CA VAL A 719 19.48 -9.03 -33.68
C VAL A 719 20.80 -9.43 -33.02
N CYS A 720 20.85 -10.61 -32.40
CA CYS A 720 22.07 -11.12 -31.79
C CYS A 720 23.02 -11.63 -32.88
N ARG A 721 24.24 -11.09 -32.92
CA ARG A 721 25.31 -11.41 -33.89
C ARG A 721 26.47 -12.20 -33.30
N ASP A 722 26.45 -12.43 -31.99
CA ASP A 722 27.44 -13.21 -31.26
C ASP A 722 26.76 -13.99 -30.13
N PRO A 723 26.72 -15.34 -30.18
CA PRO A 723 26.02 -16.13 -29.16
C PRO A 723 26.68 -16.07 -27.79
N ARG A 724 27.90 -15.51 -27.65
CA ARG A 724 28.52 -15.27 -26.33
C ARG A 724 27.71 -14.28 -25.48
N TRP A 725 26.91 -13.44 -26.13
CA TRP A 725 26.02 -12.49 -25.47
C TRP A 725 24.95 -13.18 -24.62
N GLY A 726 24.93 -12.86 -23.33
CA GLY A 726 24.05 -13.46 -22.35
C GLY A 726 22.55 -13.20 -22.54
N ARG A 727 22.18 -12.27 -23.43
CA ARG A 727 20.76 -12.03 -23.81
C ARG A 727 20.41 -12.56 -25.19
N CYS A 728 21.29 -13.34 -25.83
CA CYS A 728 21.07 -13.81 -27.20
C CYS A 728 19.77 -14.61 -27.37
N TYR A 729 19.29 -15.26 -26.29
CA TYR A 729 18.03 -16.00 -26.28
C TYR A 729 16.78 -15.11 -26.30
N GLU A 730 16.91 -13.83 -25.90
CA GLU A 730 15.87 -12.80 -26.06
C GLU A 730 15.72 -12.33 -27.52
N SER A 731 16.68 -12.66 -28.40
CA SER A 731 16.64 -12.33 -29.82
C SER A 731 16.08 -13.48 -30.65
N TYR A 732 15.12 -13.20 -31.54
CA TYR A 732 14.49 -14.20 -32.39
C TYR A 732 15.44 -14.87 -33.39
N SER A 733 16.47 -14.17 -33.88
CA SER A 733 17.37 -14.70 -34.91
C SER A 733 18.68 -13.90 -35.02
N GLU A 734 19.68 -14.48 -35.69
CA GLU A 734 20.82 -13.72 -36.24
C GLU A 734 20.47 -12.97 -37.54
N ASP A 735 19.34 -13.31 -38.16
CA ASP A 735 18.83 -12.73 -39.40
C ASP A 735 17.86 -11.57 -39.12
N PRO A 736 18.13 -10.36 -39.65
CA PRO A 736 17.28 -9.19 -39.42
C PRO A 736 15.87 -9.32 -39.98
N GLN A 737 15.66 -10.10 -41.05
CA GLN A 737 14.33 -10.26 -41.66
C GLN A 737 13.44 -11.13 -40.77
N ILE A 738 13.95 -12.23 -40.20
CA ILE A 738 13.18 -13.03 -39.24
C ILE A 738 12.80 -12.20 -38.02
N VAL A 739 13.75 -11.45 -37.43
CA VAL A 739 13.44 -10.56 -36.29
C VAL A 739 12.38 -9.52 -36.66
N THR A 740 12.44 -9.00 -37.89
CA THR A 740 11.46 -8.06 -38.43
C THR A 740 10.06 -8.69 -38.54
N ASP A 741 9.96 -9.92 -39.03
CA ASP A 741 8.69 -10.63 -39.16
C ASP A 741 8.08 -10.95 -37.78
N MET A 742 8.90 -11.32 -36.79
CA MET A 742 8.46 -11.62 -35.42
C MET A 742 7.94 -10.39 -34.65
N THR A 743 8.11 -9.17 -35.17
CA THR A 743 7.48 -7.96 -34.58
C THR A 743 5.94 -8.01 -34.63
N ASP A 744 5.33 -9.00 -35.29
CA ASP A 744 3.89 -9.28 -35.24
C ASP A 744 3.34 -9.55 -33.82
N ILE A 745 4.19 -9.91 -32.87
CA ILE A 745 3.82 -9.95 -31.45
C ILE A 745 3.26 -8.61 -30.94
N ILE A 746 3.70 -7.48 -31.50
CA ILE A 746 3.19 -6.14 -31.16
C ILE A 746 1.70 -6.03 -31.47
N LEU A 747 1.26 -6.61 -32.59
CA LEU A 747 -0.15 -6.64 -32.99
C LEU A 747 -0.97 -7.54 -32.06
N GLY A 748 -0.38 -8.62 -31.55
CA GLY A 748 -1.00 -9.46 -30.52
C GLY A 748 -1.19 -8.73 -29.20
N LEU A 749 -0.14 -8.04 -28.74
CA LEU A 749 -0.10 -7.32 -27.48
C LEU A 749 -1.04 -6.11 -27.47
N GLN A 750 -1.02 -5.30 -28.53
CA GLN A 750 -1.72 -4.01 -28.58
C GLN A 750 -2.95 -4.00 -29.48
N GLY A 751 -3.05 -4.85 -30.50
CA GLY A 751 -4.07 -4.79 -31.56
C GLY A 751 -3.55 -4.26 -32.91
N ASP A 752 -4.36 -4.36 -33.95
CA ASP A 752 -3.93 -4.28 -35.36
C ASP A 752 -4.44 -3.09 -36.19
N ASN A 753 -5.16 -2.14 -35.57
CA ASN A 753 -5.66 -0.92 -36.25
C ASN A 753 -4.74 0.31 -36.07
N GLY A 754 -3.46 0.09 -35.76
CA GLY A 754 -2.48 1.16 -35.59
C GLY A 754 -2.20 1.94 -36.87
N ARG A 755 -1.89 3.24 -36.74
CA ARG A 755 -1.34 4.05 -37.83
C ARG A 755 0.16 4.15 -37.66
N ASN A 756 0.90 4.25 -38.76
CA ASN A 756 2.35 4.40 -38.74
C ASN A 756 2.81 5.49 -37.76
N GLY A 757 3.63 5.08 -36.79
CA GLY A 757 4.21 5.93 -35.77
C GLY A 757 3.27 6.39 -34.67
N VAL A 758 1.98 6.02 -34.68
CA VAL A 758 0.99 6.46 -33.70
C VAL A 758 0.58 5.29 -32.81
N PRO A 759 0.71 5.41 -31.47
CA PRO A 759 0.27 4.39 -30.53
C PRO A 759 -1.20 4.00 -30.72
N TYR A 760 -1.50 2.71 -30.66
CA TYR A 760 -2.84 2.13 -30.68
C TYR A 760 -2.93 1.00 -29.66
N ILE A 761 -4.04 0.93 -28.91
CA ILE A 761 -4.37 -0.17 -28.01
C ILE A 761 -5.84 -0.53 -28.25
N GLY A 762 -6.11 -1.77 -28.63
CA GLY A 762 -7.38 -2.25 -29.18
C GLY A 762 -8.23 -3.04 -28.18
N GLY A 763 -8.74 -2.39 -27.13
CA GLY A 763 -9.67 -3.00 -26.19
C GLY A 763 -9.07 -3.28 -24.81
N LYS A 764 -9.90 -3.86 -23.92
CA LYS A 764 -9.57 -4.07 -22.49
C LYS A 764 -8.65 -5.26 -22.19
N ASP A 765 -8.50 -6.14 -23.17
CA ASP A 765 -7.68 -7.36 -23.17
C ASP A 765 -6.29 -7.14 -23.80
N LYS A 766 -5.98 -5.89 -24.20
CA LYS A 766 -4.71 -5.47 -24.78
C LYS A 766 -3.87 -4.68 -23.79
N VAL A 767 -2.57 -4.68 -24.03
CA VAL A 767 -1.57 -3.97 -23.21
C VAL A 767 -0.73 -3.07 -24.10
N VAL A 768 -0.10 -2.07 -23.49
CA VAL A 768 0.97 -1.29 -24.11
C VAL A 768 2.16 -2.22 -24.38
N ALA A 769 2.71 -2.20 -25.60
CA ALA A 769 3.93 -2.95 -25.96
C ALA A 769 5.16 -2.05 -26.01
N CYS A 770 6.31 -2.63 -25.69
CA CYS A 770 7.61 -1.97 -25.65
C CYS A 770 8.63 -2.69 -26.55
N ALA A 771 9.01 -2.08 -27.67
CA ALA A 771 10.10 -2.61 -28.48
C ALA A 771 11.46 -2.28 -27.83
N LYS A 772 12.28 -3.30 -27.56
CA LYS A 772 13.55 -3.15 -26.82
C LYS A 772 14.70 -4.02 -27.37
N HIS A 773 15.98 -3.70 -27.14
CA HIS A 773 16.50 -2.40 -26.66
C HIS A 773 17.10 -1.58 -27.81
N PHE A 774 16.68 -0.33 -27.93
CA PHE A 774 17.00 0.58 -29.03
C PHE A 774 18.36 1.27 -28.80
N VAL A 775 19.39 1.08 -29.63
CA VAL A 775 19.53 0.10 -30.72
C VAL A 775 20.98 -0.39 -30.75
N GLY A 776 21.21 -1.60 -31.25
CA GLY A 776 22.55 -2.18 -31.41
C GLY A 776 22.97 -3.16 -30.31
N ASP A 777 22.10 -3.42 -29.34
CA ASP A 777 22.36 -4.28 -28.16
C ASP A 777 22.90 -5.68 -28.54
N GLY A 778 22.36 -6.30 -29.59
CA GLY A 778 22.81 -7.63 -30.05
C GLY A 778 24.08 -7.64 -30.90
N GLY A 779 24.74 -6.49 -31.10
CA GLY A 779 25.94 -6.32 -31.91
C GLY A 779 27.20 -5.99 -31.12
N THR A 780 27.19 -6.15 -29.80
CA THR A 780 28.31 -5.76 -28.94
C THR A 780 29.58 -6.54 -29.25
N VAL A 781 30.73 -5.86 -29.12
CA VAL A 781 32.03 -6.48 -29.34
C VAL A 781 32.23 -7.66 -28.38
N ASN A 782 32.60 -8.82 -28.95
CA ASN A 782 32.76 -10.11 -28.27
C ASN A 782 31.51 -10.67 -27.58
N GLY A 783 30.32 -10.13 -27.88
CA GLY A 783 29.08 -10.53 -27.23
C GLY A 783 29.11 -10.29 -25.73
N ILE A 784 29.58 -9.12 -25.29
CA ILE A 784 29.56 -8.71 -23.88
C ILE A 784 28.35 -7.79 -23.67
N ASN A 785 27.54 -8.07 -22.66
CA ASN A 785 26.36 -7.30 -22.31
C ASN A 785 26.70 -5.83 -22.00
N GLU A 786 25.84 -4.89 -22.44
CA GLU A 786 26.00 -3.43 -22.22
C GLU A 786 27.27 -2.79 -22.83
N ASN A 787 28.08 -3.56 -23.54
CA ASN A 787 29.33 -3.08 -24.14
C ASN A 787 29.07 -2.23 -25.40
N ASN A 788 30.13 -1.87 -26.11
CA ASN A 788 30.09 -1.06 -27.30
C ASN A 788 29.79 -1.89 -28.57
N THR A 789 28.91 -1.38 -29.42
CA THR A 789 28.65 -1.87 -30.78
C THR A 789 29.36 -0.97 -31.77
N ILE A 790 30.38 -1.50 -32.45
CA ILE A 790 31.20 -0.78 -33.45
C ILE A 790 30.68 -1.13 -34.85
N ILE A 791 30.03 -0.18 -35.51
CA ILE A 791 29.29 -0.45 -36.74
C ILE A 791 29.16 0.81 -37.62
N ASP A 792 29.23 0.62 -38.94
CA ASP A 792 28.92 1.69 -39.89
C ASP A 792 27.41 1.93 -40.02
N TRP A 793 27.03 3.07 -40.58
CA TRP A 793 25.63 3.45 -40.73
C TRP A 793 24.80 2.46 -41.57
N TYR A 794 25.38 1.94 -42.65
CA TYR A 794 24.67 1.01 -43.53
C TYR A 794 24.31 -0.27 -42.79
N ARG A 795 25.29 -0.87 -42.10
CA ARG A 795 25.08 -2.09 -41.31
C ARG A 795 24.16 -1.86 -40.11
N LEU A 796 24.25 -0.72 -39.43
CA LEU A 796 23.31 -0.36 -38.36
C LEU A 796 21.87 -0.36 -38.87
N MET A 797 21.63 0.29 -40.01
CA MET A 797 20.31 0.39 -40.62
C MET A 797 19.80 -0.96 -41.11
N SER A 798 20.65 -1.76 -41.76
CA SER A 798 20.23 -3.04 -42.35
C SER A 798 20.10 -4.18 -41.32
N ILE A 799 20.86 -4.14 -40.22
CA ILE A 799 20.89 -5.22 -39.22
C ILE A 799 20.04 -4.86 -38.01
N HIS A 800 20.40 -3.80 -37.28
CA HIS A 800 19.81 -3.57 -35.96
C HIS A 800 18.61 -2.61 -35.99
N MET A 801 18.41 -1.82 -37.05
CA MET A 801 17.29 -0.87 -37.14
C MET A 801 16.03 -1.45 -37.80
N SER A 802 16.14 -2.53 -38.58
CA SER A 802 15.05 -3.10 -39.39
C SER A 802 13.80 -3.43 -38.56
N GLY A 803 13.98 -4.12 -37.43
CA GLY A 803 12.88 -4.44 -36.51
C GLY A 803 12.20 -3.19 -35.96
N TYR A 804 12.95 -2.14 -35.63
CA TYR A 804 12.38 -0.89 -35.11
C TYR A 804 11.60 -0.12 -36.17
N TYR A 805 12.04 -0.15 -37.43
CA TYR A 805 11.26 0.42 -38.54
C TYR A 805 9.87 -0.22 -38.63
N GLN A 806 9.81 -1.56 -38.59
CA GLN A 806 8.52 -2.25 -38.62
C GLN A 806 7.71 -2.07 -37.34
N ALA A 807 8.34 -2.04 -36.16
CA ALA A 807 7.65 -1.77 -34.89
C ALA A 807 6.96 -0.40 -34.91
N VAL A 808 7.62 0.63 -35.45
CA VAL A 808 7.04 1.97 -35.60
C VAL A 808 5.90 1.97 -36.64
N ILE A 809 6.04 1.27 -37.77
CA ILE A 809 4.96 1.10 -38.76
C ILE A 809 3.72 0.46 -38.12
N LYS A 810 3.93 -0.56 -37.28
CA LYS A 810 2.87 -1.27 -36.54
C LYS A 810 2.27 -0.46 -35.39
N GLY A 811 2.78 0.75 -35.13
CA GLY A 811 2.25 1.63 -34.09
C GLY A 811 2.62 1.19 -32.66
N VAL A 812 3.83 0.64 -32.46
CA VAL A 812 4.33 0.34 -31.10
C VAL A 812 4.18 1.56 -30.19
N SER A 813 3.70 1.35 -28.96
CA SER A 813 3.39 2.47 -28.06
C SER A 813 4.62 3.01 -27.34
N THR A 814 5.60 2.15 -27.03
CA THR A 814 6.81 2.54 -26.32
C THR A 814 8.06 1.88 -26.91
N ILE A 815 9.21 2.52 -26.70
CA ILE A 815 10.53 2.01 -27.07
C ILE A 815 11.46 2.20 -25.89
N MET A 816 12.18 1.15 -25.51
CA MET A 816 13.19 1.19 -24.45
C MET A 816 14.59 1.34 -25.03
N VAL A 817 15.40 2.22 -24.43
CA VAL A 817 16.76 2.52 -24.90
C VAL A 817 17.77 1.53 -24.31
N SER A 818 18.69 1.03 -25.14
CA SER A 818 19.76 0.08 -24.76
C SER A 818 20.80 0.68 -23.83
N PHE A 819 21.37 -0.14 -22.94
CA PHE A 819 22.54 0.19 -22.11
C PHE A 819 23.83 0.34 -22.93
N SER A 820 23.89 -0.29 -24.10
CA SER A 820 25.08 -0.33 -24.92
C SER A 820 25.48 1.05 -25.44
N SER A 821 26.78 1.17 -25.69
CA SER A 821 27.31 2.26 -26.48
C SER A 821 27.22 1.90 -27.97
N LEU A 822 26.99 2.90 -28.81
CA LEU A 822 27.11 2.77 -30.25
C LEU A 822 28.26 3.66 -30.72
N ASN A 823 29.30 3.05 -31.31
CA ASN A 823 30.53 3.74 -31.72
C ASN A 823 31.13 4.64 -30.61
N GLY A 824 31.07 4.18 -29.36
CA GLY A 824 31.61 4.88 -28.19
C GLY A 824 30.63 5.82 -27.47
N GLN A 825 29.44 6.06 -28.01
CA GLN A 825 28.42 6.92 -27.37
C GLN A 825 27.31 6.10 -26.72
N LYS A 826 27.05 6.31 -25.43
CA LYS A 826 25.93 5.68 -24.70
C LYS A 826 24.58 6.03 -25.33
N MET A 827 23.73 5.02 -25.55
CA MET A 827 22.45 5.20 -26.24
C MET A 827 21.45 6.08 -25.46
N HIS A 828 21.41 6.04 -24.13
CA HIS A 828 20.56 6.96 -23.33
C HIS A 828 20.90 8.44 -23.56
N GLY A 829 22.13 8.77 -23.95
CA GLY A 829 22.57 10.12 -24.30
C GLY A 829 22.62 10.42 -25.81
N ASN A 830 22.19 9.49 -26.67
CA ASN A 830 22.34 9.61 -28.13
C ASN A 830 21.16 10.37 -28.76
N LYS A 831 21.21 11.70 -28.72
CA LYS A 831 20.16 12.58 -29.28
C LYS A 831 19.87 12.32 -30.76
N ASN A 832 20.92 12.10 -31.56
CA ASN A 832 20.79 11.92 -33.01
C ASN A 832 19.91 10.71 -33.35
N LEU A 833 20.04 9.62 -32.59
CA LEU A 833 19.23 8.42 -32.80
C LEU A 833 17.89 8.48 -32.07
N VAL A 834 17.86 8.93 -30.81
CA VAL A 834 16.65 8.90 -29.97
C VAL A 834 15.65 10.00 -30.36
N THR A 835 16.12 11.22 -30.61
CA THR A 835 15.26 12.34 -31.00
C THR A 835 15.20 12.49 -32.51
N ASP A 836 16.34 12.74 -33.15
CA ASP A 836 16.31 13.20 -34.54
C ASP A 836 15.88 12.08 -35.51
N PHE A 837 16.41 10.87 -35.31
CA PHE A 837 16.04 9.72 -36.13
C PHE A 837 14.71 9.08 -35.70
N LEU A 838 14.59 8.61 -34.45
CA LEU A 838 13.41 7.85 -34.03
C LEU A 838 12.15 8.73 -33.98
N LYS A 839 12.19 9.87 -33.28
CA LYS A 839 11.02 10.75 -33.16
C LYS A 839 10.83 11.63 -34.40
N GLY A 840 11.93 12.07 -35.04
CA GLY A 840 11.90 12.91 -36.23
C GLY A 840 11.68 12.11 -37.51
N THR A 841 12.68 11.35 -37.95
CA THR A 841 12.67 10.60 -39.22
C THR A 841 11.62 9.49 -39.25
N LEU A 842 11.58 8.60 -38.25
CA LEU A 842 10.58 7.53 -38.17
C LEU A 842 9.21 8.01 -37.68
N ARG A 843 9.12 9.28 -37.23
CA ARG A 843 7.88 9.91 -36.75
C ARG A 843 7.22 9.17 -35.58
N PHE A 844 8.00 8.49 -34.74
CA PHE A 844 7.48 7.80 -33.55
C PHE A 844 6.80 8.80 -32.59
N ARG A 845 5.51 8.55 -32.29
CA ARG A 845 4.65 9.38 -31.41
C ARG A 845 4.37 8.75 -30.05
N GLY A 846 4.85 7.53 -29.81
CA GLY A 846 4.89 6.96 -28.47
C GLY A 846 5.90 7.69 -27.56
N PHE A 847 6.17 7.11 -26.40
CA PHE A 847 7.19 7.61 -25.47
C PHE A 847 8.39 6.66 -25.38
N VAL A 848 9.56 7.26 -25.17
CA VAL A 848 10.84 6.56 -24.98
C VAL A 848 11.11 6.39 -23.49
N ILE A 849 11.42 5.17 -23.05
CA ILE A 849 11.72 4.86 -21.66
C ILE A 849 13.19 4.45 -21.49
N SER A 850 13.82 4.79 -20.36
CA SER A 850 15.11 4.20 -20.01
C SER A 850 14.94 2.72 -19.65
N ASP A 851 16.04 1.98 -19.71
CA ASP A 851 16.12 0.67 -19.07
C ASP A 851 16.32 0.84 -17.55
N TRP A 852 16.25 -0.26 -16.78
CA TRP A 852 16.44 -0.28 -15.33
C TRP A 852 17.79 0.32 -14.94
N GLN A 853 17.79 1.44 -14.20
CA GLN A 853 19.02 2.17 -13.86
C GLN A 853 19.88 2.58 -15.07
N GLY A 854 19.29 2.69 -16.27
CA GLY A 854 20.01 3.05 -17.50
C GLY A 854 20.72 4.41 -17.42
N ILE A 855 20.16 5.34 -16.64
CA ILE A 855 20.74 6.67 -16.42
C ILE A 855 21.99 6.59 -15.53
N ASP A 856 21.95 5.75 -14.50
CA ASP A 856 23.05 5.52 -13.56
C ASP A 856 24.26 4.89 -14.25
N LYS A 857 24.02 4.02 -15.25
CA LYS A 857 25.06 3.32 -16.02
C LYS A 857 25.63 4.11 -17.21
N MET A 858 25.34 5.41 -17.31
CA MET A 858 25.91 6.26 -18.36
C MET A 858 27.38 6.65 -18.10
N THR A 859 27.88 6.44 -16.89
CA THR A 859 29.26 6.75 -16.48
C THR A 859 30.01 5.50 -16.05
N ASP A 860 31.35 5.51 -16.17
CA ASP A 860 32.21 4.35 -15.86
C ASP A 860 32.02 3.83 -14.42
N THR A 861 31.83 4.74 -13.46
CA THR A 861 31.34 4.38 -12.12
C THR A 861 29.84 4.64 -12.08
N SER A 862 29.05 3.59 -11.87
CA SER A 862 27.58 3.70 -11.83
C SER A 862 27.14 4.76 -10.81
N GLY A 863 26.23 5.65 -11.22
CA GLY A 863 25.69 6.73 -10.41
C GLY A 863 26.63 7.94 -10.23
N SER A 864 27.88 7.88 -10.69
CA SER A 864 28.75 9.05 -10.68
C SER A 864 28.18 10.13 -11.62
N ASN A 865 28.16 11.39 -11.18
CA ASN A 865 27.59 12.49 -11.96
C ASN A 865 26.12 12.30 -12.41
N TYR A 866 25.30 11.62 -11.61
CA TYR A 866 23.88 11.34 -11.92
C TYR A 866 23.10 12.56 -12.43
N SER A 867 23.32 13.74 -11.82
CA SER A 867 22.72 15.01 -12.25
C SER A 867 22.99 15.34 -13.72
N THR A 868 24.22 15.15 -14.19
CA THR A 868 24.64 15.38 -15.57
C THR A 868 24.10 14.30 -16.50
N SER A 869 24.15 13.03 -16.07
CA SER A 869 23.59 11.91 -16.84
C SER A 869 22.09 12.10 -17.08
N LEU A 870 21.36 12.53 -16.05
CA LEU A 870 19.94 12.82 -16.12
C LEU A 870 19.64 13.97 -17.11
N ALA A 871 20.35 15.10 -17.00
CA ALA A 871 20.22 16.19 -17.97
C ALA A 871 20.50 15.73 -19.40
N THR A 872 21.56 14.94 -19.59
CA THR A 872 21.98 14.41 -20.89
C THR A 872 20.90 13.52 -21.49
N ALA A 873 20.37 12.57 -20.73
CA ALA A 873 19.38 11.62 -21.23
C ALA A 873 18.03 12.26 -21.55
N ILE A 874 17.54 13.14 -20.67
CA ILE A 874 16.27 13.84 -20.90
C ILE A 874 16.37 14.75 -22.13
N ASN A 875 17.48 15.50 -22.28
CA ASN A 875 17.72 16.33 -23.45
C ASN A 875 17.99 15.53 -24.74
N ALA A 876 18.50 14.29 -24.61
CA ALA A 876 18.65 13.37 -25.74
C ALA A 876 17.31 12.79 -26.23
N GLY A 877 16.28 12.79 -25.39
CA GLY A 877 14.91 12.42 -25.78
C GLY A 877 14.28 11.29 -24.97
N VAL A 878 14.88 10.85 -23.86
CA VAL A 878 14.22 9.92 -22.92
C VAL A 878 13.02 10.63 -22.27
N ASP A 879 11.83 10.04 -22.37
CA ASP A 879 10.56 10.62 -21.89
C ASP A 879 10.20 10.15 -20.48
N MET A 880 10.56 8.91 -20.12
CA MET A 880 10.30 8.31 -18.82
C MET A 880 11.55 7.61 -18.30
N VAL A 881 11.88 7.82 -17.02
CA VAL A 881 13.01 7.16 -16.34
C VAL A 881 12.47 6.00 -15.53
N MET A 882 13.00 4.80 -15.78
CA MET A 882 12.65 3.58 -15.07
C MET A 882 13.41 3.50 -13.74
N VAL A 883 12.65 3.32 -12.65
CA VAL A 883 13.13 3.02 -11.28
C VAL A 883 14.34 3.89 -10.86
N PRO A 884 14.13 5.19 -10.62
CA PRO A 884 15.16 6.01 -9.98
C PRO A 884 15.36 5.49 -8.54
N PRO A 885 16.53 4.91 -8.18
CA PRO A 885 16.71 4.26 -6.88
C PRO A 885 16.44 5.21 -5.71
N ASN A 886 16.71 6.50 -5.91
CA ASN A 886 16.32 7.59 -5.01
C ASN A 886 15.34 8.55 -5.72
N HIS A 887 14.04 8.25 -5.66
CA HIS A 887 13.02 9.04 -6.34
C HIS A 887 12.96 10.51 -5.87
N THR A 888 13.23 10.78 -4.58
CA THR A 888 13.26 12.14 -4.02
C THR A 888 14.41 12.95 -4.62
N GLU A 889 15.59 12.34 -4.74
CA GLU A 889 16.73 12.97 -5.40
C GLU A 889 16.46 13.22 -6.88
N PHE A 890 15.89 12.26 -7.59
CA PHE A 890 15.47 12.41 -8.98
C PHE A 890 14.52 13.61 -9.15
N LEU A 891 13.46 13.71 -8.33
CA LEU A 891 12.50 14.83 -8.40
C LEU A 891 13.16 16.18 -8.10
N ARG A 892 14.07 16.23 -7.12
CA ARG A 892 14.81 17.44 -6.76
C ARG A 892 15.72 17.90 -7.90
N ILE A 893 16.51 16.99 -8.48
CA ILE A 893 17.43 17.30 -9.58
C ILE A 893 16.64 17.70 -10.83
N MET A 894 15.59 16.96 -11.19
CA MET A 894 14.73 17.31 -12.33
C MET A 894 14.13 18.71 -12.19
N SER A 895 13.58 19.03 -11.02
CA SER A 895 12.99 20.35 -10.76
C SER A 895 14.05 21.45 -10.88
N SER A 896 15.22 21.24 -10.27
CA SER A 896 16.34 22.17 -10.35
C SER A 896 16.82 22.37 -11.79
N HIS A 897 16.91 21.32 -12.60
CA HIS A 897 17.32 21.44 -14.01
C HIS A 897 16.31 22.21 -14.85
N VAL A 898 15.02 22.10 -14.56
CA VAL A 898 13.97 22.87 -15.25
C VAL A 898 14.00 24.34 -14.80
N GLU A 899 14.11 24.60 -13.50
CA GLU A 899 14.20 25.96 -12.93
C GLU A 899 15.42 26.73 -13.45
N ASN A 900 16.55 26.05 -13.60
CA ASN A 900 17.79 26.63 -14.12
C ASN A 900 17.90 26.55 -15.65
N ASN A 901 16.84 26.13 -16.35
CA ASN A 901 16.78 26.01 -17.81
C ASN A 901 17.88 25.09 -18.42
N ILE A 902 18.40 24.14 -17.64
CA ILE A 902 19.28 23.04 -18.09
C ILE A 902 18.47 22.03 -18.91
N ILE A 903 17.24 21.76 -18.48
CA ILE A 903 16.23 21.02 -19.25
C ILE A 903 15.09 22.00 -19.55
N PRO A 904 14.87 22.39 -20.82
CA PRO A 904 13.78 23.29 -21.15
C PRO A 904 12.41 22.70 -20.76
N ILE A 905 11.50 23.51 -20.20
CA ILE A 905 10.12 23.06 -19.90
C ILE A 905 9.40 22.53 -21.14
N THR A 906 9.75 23.01 -22.34
CA THR A 906 9.24 22.49 -23.61
C THR A 906 9.61 21.02 -23.84
N ARG A 907 10.78 20.58 -23.37
CA ARG A 907 11.19 19.17 -23.43
C ARG A 907 10.36 18.31 -22.49
N ILE A 908 10.10 18.80 -21.27
CA ILE A 908 9.21 18.14 -20.31
C ILE A 908 7.79 18.03 -20.87
N ASN A 909 7.27 19.09 -21.49
CA ASN A 909 5.95 19.07 -22.12
C ASN A 909 5.85 18.05 -23.26
N ASP A 910 6.89 17.92 -24.11
CA ASP A 910 6.94 16.87 -25.13
C ASP A 910 6.89 15.47 -24.49
N ALA A 911 7.72 15.20 -23.48
CA ALA A 911 7.76 13.93 -22.77
C ALA A 911 6.40 13.56 -22.15
N VAL A 912 5.83 14.48 -21.36
CA VAL A 912 4.55 14.27 -20.69
C VAL A 912 3.42 14.11 -21.70
N SER A 913 3.41 14.87 -22.81
CA SER A 913 2.38 14.74 -23.84
C SER A 913 2.37 13.35 -24.50
N ARG A 914 3.55 12.73 -24.66
CA ARG A 914 3.70 11.38 -25.22
C ARG A 914 3.23 10.31 -24.24
N ILE A 915 3.57 10.46 -22.96
CA ILE A 915 3.11 9.57 -21.89
C ILE A 915 1.58 9.64 -21.76
N LEU A 916 1.02 10.85 -21.73
CA LEU A 916 -0.42 11.05 -21.66
C LEU A 916 -1.13 10.50 -22.89
N ARG A 917 -0.56 10.67 -24.10
CA ARG A 917 -1.11 10.07 -25.33
C ARG A 917 -1.30 8.57 -25.18
N VAL A 918 -0.29 7.85 -24.70
CA VAL A 918 -0.39 6.40 -24.49
C VAL A 918 -1.44 6.06 -23.42
N LYS A 919 -1.50 6.80 -22.31
CA LYS A 919 -2.53 6.61 -21.27
C LYS A 919 -3.96 6.83 -21.78
N PHE A 920 -4.16 7.84 -22.63
CA PHE A 920 -5.47 8.09 -23.28
C PHE A 920 -5.81 6.99 -24.28
N THR A 921 -4.87 6.58 -25.12
CA THR A 921 -5.09 5.49 -26.08
C THR A 921 -5.44 4.17 -25.37
N LEU A 922 -4.87 3.93 -24.18
CA LEU A 922 -5.17 2.77 -23.34
C LEU A 922 -6.59 2.83 -22.71
N GLY A 923 -7.26 3.99 -22.72
CA GLY A 923 -8.58 4.17 -22.09
C GLY A 923 -8.52 4.24 -20.56
N PHE A 924 -7.38 4.67 -20.02
CA PHE A 924 -7.08 4.52 -18.59
C PHE A 924 -7.69 5.61 -17.71
N PHE A 925 -8.12 6.72 -18.31
CA PHE A 925 -8.90 7.73 -17.59
C PHE A 925 -10.34 7.28 -17.38
N GLU A 926 -10.84 6.42 -18.26
CA GLU A 926 -12.19 5.86 -18.22
C GLU A 926 -12.24 4.60 -17.36
N ASN A 927 -11.24 3.72 -17.47
CA ASN A 927 -11.19 2.44 -16.78
C ASN A 927 -9.84 2.25 -16.06
N PRO A 928 -9.59 3.00 -14.97
CA PRO A 928 -8.29 2.98 -14.30
C PRO A 928 -8.03 1.69 -13.51
N LEU A 929 -9.07 1.05 -12.98
CA LEU A 929 -8.94 -0.10 -12.09
C LEU A 929 -8.83 -1.43 -12.86
N ALA A 930 -8.11 -2.37 -12.26
CA ALA A 930 -7.95 -3.73 -12.72
C ALA A 930 -9.25 -4.55 -12.62
N ASP A 931 -9.46 -5.45 -13.58
CA ASP A 931 -10.69 -6.20 -13.79
C ASP A 931 -10.54 -7.64 -13.26
N TYR A 932 -11.12 -7.94 -12.09
CA TYR A 932 -11.10 -9.27 -11.48
C TYR A 932 -11.71 -10.36 -12.38
N SER A 933 -12.56 -10.02 -13.35
CA SER A 933 -13.17 -11.01 -14.25
C SER A 933 -12.16 -11.67 -15.20
N LEU A 934 -10.98 -11.08 -15.36
CA LEU A 934 -9.91 -11.62 -16.20
C LEU A 934 -9.04 -12.66 -15.49
N ILE A 935 -9.13 -12.82 -14.16
CA ILE A 935 -8.27 -13.74 -13.39
C ILE A 935 -8.34 -15.18 -13.92
N GLY A 936 -9.53 -15.65 -14.31
CA GLY A 936 -9.72 -16.99 -14.87
C GLY A 936 -9.03 -17.24 -16.23
N GLN A 937 -8.43 -16.21 -16.83
CA GLN A 937 -7.66 -16.34 -18.07
C GLN A 937 -6.22 -16.81 -17.83
N ILE A 938 -5.71 -16.74 -16.61
CA ILE A 938 -4.34 -17.14 -16.28
C ILE A 938 -4.22 -18.67 -16.36
N ASN A 939 -3.22 -19.15 -17.11
CA ASN A 939 -2.92 -20.57 -17.24
C ASN A 939 -4.11 -21.43 -17.70
N ASN A 940 -4.96 -20.84 -18.54
CA ASN A 940 -6.12 -21.52 -19.08
C ASN A 940 -5.71 -22.57 -20.12
N GLN A 941 -6.63 -23.49 -20.47
CA GLN A 941 -6.31 -24.59 -21.38
C GLN A 941 -5.91 -24.12 -22.77
N ALA A 942 -6.55 -23.07 -23.31
CA ALA A 942 -6.22 -22.55 -24.63
C ALA A 942 -4.80 -21.98 -24.70
N HIS A 943 -4.33 -21.31 -23.63
CA HIS A 943 -2.96 -20.80 -23.55
C HIS A 943 -1.94 -21.94 -23.46
N LYS A 944 -2.23 -22.99 -22.68
CA LYS A 944 -1.39 -24.20 -22.63
C LYS A 944 -1.33 -24.92 -23.97
N ASP A 945 -2.45 -25.05 -24.68
CA ASP A 945 -2.49 -25.69 -26.00
C ASP A 945 -1.68 -24.88 -27.02
N LEU A 946 -1.76 -23.55 -26.97
CA LEU A 946 -0.95 -22.64 -27.78
C LEU A 946 0.54 -22.75 -27.44
N ALA A 947 0.90 -22.83 -26.15
CA ALA A 947 2.28 -23.03 -25.71
C ALA A 947 2.82 -24.39 -26.21
N ARG A 948 2.04 -25.47 -26.12
CA ARG A 948 2.40 -26.79 -26.67
C ARG A 948 2.55 -26.78 -28.19
N GLU A 949 1.72 -26.03 -28.93
CA GLU A 949 1.93 -25.78 -30.37
C GLU A 949 3.27 -25.08 -30.64
N ALA A 950 3.55 -24.00 -29.89
CA ALA A 950 4.78 -23.26 -30.03
C ALA A 950 6.01 -24.12 -29.74
N VAL A 951 5.97 -24.95 -28.69
CA VAL A 951 7.02 -25.92 -28.37
C VAL A 951 7.28 -26.81 -29.57
N ARG A 952 6.29 -27.52 -30.09
CA ARG A 952 6.45 -28.45 -31.23
C ARG A 952 7.12 -27.79 -32.43
N LYS A 953 6.66 -26.59 -32.81
CA LYS A 953 7.18 -25.83 -33.97
C LYS A 953 8.58 -25.25 -33.72
N SER A 954 8.96 -25.04 -32.47
CA SER A 954 10.25 -24.45 -32.09
C SER A 954 11.40 -25.47 -32.05
N LEU A 955 11.14 -26.76 -32.15
CA LEU A 955 12.19 -27.78 -32.02
C LEU A 955 12.91 -28.05 -33.34
N VAL A 956 14.23 -28.18 -33.29
CA VAL A 956 15.06 -28.46 -34.47
C VAL A 956 15.76 -29.81 -34.33
N LEU A 957 15.53 -30.70 -35.28
CA LEU A 957 16.24 -31.96 -35.39
C LEU A 957 17.55 -31.76 -36.16
N LEU A 958 18.68 -31.89 -35.47
CA LEU A 958 20.02 -31.65 -36.01
C LEU A 958 20.70 -32.92 -36.53
N LYS A 959 20.42 -34.07 -35.91
CA LYS A 959 20.93 -35.38 -36.32
C LYS A 959 19.87 -36.45 -36.07
N ASN A 960 19.75 -37.43 -36.97
CA ASN A 960 18.81 -38.55 -36.83
C ASN A 960 19.38 -39.86 -37.41
N GLY A 961 20.26 -40.52 -36.65
CA GLY A 961 20.94 -41.76 -37.00
C GLY A 961 22.41 -41.55 -37.42
N ASN A 962 23.21 -42.63 -37.31
CA ASN A 962 24.61 -42.65 -37.75
C ASN A 962 24.78 -43.04 -39.23
N VAL A 963 23.71 -43.53 -39.87
CA VAL A 963 23.68 -43.89 -41.29
C VAL A 963 22.44 -43.23 -41.89
N ALA A 964 22.59 -42.48 -42.98
CA ALA A 964 21.54 -41.64 -43.57
C ALA A 964 20.20 -42.35 -43.87
N ASN A 965 20.21 -43.68 -44.01
CA ASN A 965 19.02 -44.49 -44.33
C ASN A 965 18.43 -45.26 -43.14
N ARG A 966 18.87 -44.99 -41.89
CA ARG A 966 18.33 -45.62 -40.68
C ARG A 966 18.10 -44.57 -39.58
N PRO A 967 16.98 -43.83 -39.63
CA PRO A 967 16.64 -42.85 -38.61
C PRO A 967 16.34 -43.51 -37.25
N LEU A 968 16.63 -42.81 -36.16
CA LEU A 968 16.27 -43.21 -34.79
C LEU A 968 14.91 -42.62 -34.38
N LEU A 969 14.64 -41.38 -34.75
CA LEU A 969 13.38 -40.67 -34.52
C LEU A 969 12.42 -40.84 -35.71
N PRO A 970 11.11 -41.06 -35.46
CA PRO A 970 10.45 -41.08 -34.15
C PRO A 970 10.72 -42.35 -33.32
N LEU A 971 10.73 -42.23 -31.99
CA LEU A 971 10.92 -43.35 -31.06
C LEU A 971 9.65 -44.20 -30.95
N PRO A 972 9.75 -45.52 -30.77
CA PRO A 972 8.59 -46.36 -30.53
C PRO A 972 8.02 -46.11 -29.12
N LYS A 973 6.71 -45.86 -29.04
CA LYS A 973 5.98 -45.65 -27.77
C LYS A 973 5.89 -46.90 -26.91
N LYS A 974 5.90 -48.10 -27.52
CA LYS A 974 5.84 -49.38 -26.83
C LYS A 974 7.18 -50.09 -26.93
N THR A 975 7.83 -50.31 -25.80
CA THR A 975 9.03 -51.15 -25.70
C THR A 975 9.14 -51.76 -24.30
N SER A 976 10.17 -52.57 -24.04
CA SER A 976 10.38 -53.18 -22.72
C SER A 976 10.81 -52.15 -21.67
N LYS A 977 11.89 -51.41 -21.96
CA LYS A 977 12.57 -50.55 -20.98
C LYS A 977 13.33 -49.42 -21.66
N ILE A 978 13.22 -48.20 -21.11
CA ILE A 978 13.90 -46.99 -21.60
C ILE A 978 14.62 -46.25 -20.46
N LEU A 979 15.68 -45.52 -20.81
CA LEU A 979 16.40 -44.64 -19.88
C LEU A 979 16.09 -43.18 -20.21
N VAL A 980 15.67 -42.39 -19.22
CA VAL A 980 15.62 -40.93 -19.30
C VAL A 980 16.69 -40.36 -18.38
N ALA A 981 17.59 -39.54 -18.90
CA ALA A 981 18.73 -39.03 -18.14
C ALA A 981 18.95 -37.52 -18.33
N GLY A 982 19.72 -36.92 -17.42
CA GLY A 982 20.16 -35.52 -17.48
C GLY A 982 19.36 -34.55 -16.60
N THR A 983 20.03 -33.46 -16.21
CA THR A 983 19.57 -32.39 -15.31
C THR A 983 18.28 -31.71 -15.74
N HIS A 984 18.00 -31.68 -17.04
CA HIS A 984 16.88 -30.92 -17.60
C HIS A 984 15.62 -31.77 -17.81
N ALA A 985 15.71 -33.09 -17.68
CA ALA A 985 14.60 -33.98 -17.98
C ALA A 985 13.40 -33.74 -17.05
N ASN A 986 13.63 -33.47 -15.76
CA ASN A 986 12.58 -33.24 -14.77
C ASN A 986 12.68 -31.88 -14.07
N ASN A 987 13.02 -30.82 -14.81
CA ASN A 987 13.19 -29.48 -14.23
C ASN A 987 12.53 -28.39 -15.10
N LEU A 988 11.36 -27.90 -14.70
CA LEU A 988 10.61 -26.83 -15.37
C LEU A 988 11.37 -25.51 -15.38
N GLY A 989 12.09 -25.21 -14.31
CA GLY A 989 12.91 -24.00 -14.22
C GLY A 989 13.98 -23.94 -15.31
N LEU A 990 14.76 -25.01 -15.42
CA LEU A 990 15.75 -25.16 -16.49
C LEU A 990 15.10 -25.26 -17.89
N GLN A 991 13.87 -25.79 -17.98
CA GLN A 991 13.09 -25.85 -19.22
C GLN A 991 12.64 -24.45 -19.71
N CYS A 992 12.37 -23.52 -18.80
CA CYS A 992 11.90 -22.17 -19.11
C CYS A 992 13.05 -21.16 -19.30
N GLY A 993 14.12 -21.27 -18.51
CA GLY A 993 15.29 -20.39 -18.58
C GLY A 993 15.17 -19.11 -17.75
N GLY A 994 15.98 -18.10 -18.12
CA GLY A 994 15.94 -16.78 -17.48
C GLY A 994 14.61 -16.07 -17.69
N TRP A 995 14.40 -14.97 -16.95
CA TRP A 995 13.12 -14.26 -16.93
C TRP A 995 11.93 -15.18 -16.60
N THR A 996 12.06 -16.18 -15.73
CA THR A 996 10.92 -17.02 -15.29
C THR A 996 10.84 -17.02 -13.77
N VAL A 997 9.76 -16.43 -13.24
CA VAL A 997 9.50 -16.08 -11.84
C VAL A 997 10.49 -15.06 -11.27
N ASP A 998 11.77 -15.33 -11.41
CA ASP A 998 12.89 -14.44 -11.10
C ASP A 998 13.62 -14.02 -12.39
N TRP A 999 14.35 -12.91 -12.37
CA TRP A 999 15.03 -12.35 -13.54
C TRP A 999 16.15 -13.27 -14.06
N GLN A 1000 16.90 -13.95 -13.17
CA GLN A 1000 17.85 -15.02 -13.55
C GLN A 1000 17.17 -16.37 -13.83
N GLY A 1001 15.86 -16.49 -13.62
CA GLY A 1001 15.14 -17.77 -13.62
C GLY A 1001 15.31 -18.53 -12.31
N VAL A 1002 14.65 -19.70 -12.23
CA VAL A 1002 14.73 -20.62 -11.09
C VAL A 1002 15.13 -22.00 -11.58
N GLU A 1003 15.83 -22.80 -10.77
CA GLU A 1003 16.27 -24.16 -11.14
C GLU A 1003 15.45 -25.25 -10.43
N ASN A 1004 14.12 -25.05 -10.27
CA ASN A 1004 13.24 -25.99 -9.57
C ASN A 1004 11.83 -26.08 -10.19
N ASN A 1005 10.99 -26.96 -9.62
CA ASN A 1005 9.61 -27.21 -10.08
C ASN A 1005 8.52 -26.59 -9.18
N THR A 1006 8.87 -25.89 -8.09
CA THR A 1006 7.88 -25.52 -7.06
C THR A 1006 7.12 -24.23 -7.39
N LEU A 1007 7.74 -23.34 -8.18
CA LEU A 1007 7.20 -22.02 -8.52
C LEU A 1007 6.54 -21.94 -9.90
N ILE A 1008 6.69 -23.00 -10.71
CA ILE A 1008 6.21 -23.05 -12.09
C ILE A 1008 5.19 -24.19 -12.23
N SER A 1009 4.08 -23.93 -12.93
CA SER A 1009 3.08 -24.96 -13.25
C SER A 1009 3.23 -25.36 -14.72
N GLY A 1010 3.44 -26.64 -14.98
CA GLY A 1010 3.63 -27.15 -16.33
C GLY A 1010 3.95 -28.64 -16.34
N THR A 1011 4.33 -29.14 -17.50
CA THR A 1011 4.73 -30.53 -17.71
C THR A 1011 6.22 -30.57 -18.02
N THR A 1012 7.00 -31.29 -17.19
CA THR A 1012 8.42 -31.57 -17.50
C THR A 1012 8.52 -32.55 -18.66
N ILE A 1013 9.66 -32.57 -19.36
CA ILE A 1013 9.91 -33.54 -20.44
C ILE A 1013 9.78 -34.99 -19.93
N LEU A 1014 10.28 -35.30 -18.72
CA LEU A 1014 10.13 -36.61 -18.09
C LEU A 1014 8.66 -36.96 -17.88
N ASN A 1015 7.87 -36.07 -17.28
CA ASN A 1015 6.45 -36.33 -17.03
C ASN A 1015 5.68 -36.52 -18.34
N ALA A 1016 6.01 -35.75 -19.38
CA ALA A 1016 5.44 -35.92 -20.71
C ALA A 1016 5.80 -37.27 -21.35
N ILE A 1017 7.05 -37.75 -21.20
CA ILE A 1017 7.45 -39.08 -21.66
C ILE A 1017 6.62 -40.14 -20.94
N SER A 1018 6.49 -40.04 -19.61
CA SER A 1018 5.76 -41.00 -18.78
C SER A 1018 4.30 -41.18 -19.17
N VAL A 1019 3.64 -40.14 -19.66
CA VAL A 1019 2.25 -40.23 -20.12
C VAL A 1019 2.11 -40.59 -21.61
N THR A 1020 3.19 -40.55 -22.39
CA THR A 1020 3.15 -40.79 -23.84
C THR A 1020 3.50 -42.23 -24.22
N VAL A 1021 4.40 -42.88 -23.47
CA VAL A 1021 4.77 -44.28 -23.73
C VAL A 1021 3.66 -45.25 -23.30
N ASP A 1022 3.64 -46.45 -23.88
CA ASP A 1022 2.69 -47.51 -23.48
C ASP A 1022 2.91 -47.82 -21.98
N PRO A 1023 1.84 -47.94 -21.16
CA PRO A 1023 1.95 -48.26 -19.74
C PRO A 1023 2.75 -49.54 -19.41
N SER A 1024 2.96 -50.43 -20.38
CA SER A 1024 3.83 -51.61 -20.22
C SER A 1024 5.33 -51.31 -20.34
N THR A 1025 5.72 -50.09 -20.73
CA THR A 1025 7.12 -49.69 -20.92
C THR A 1025 7.71 -49.25 -19.58
N GLU A 1026 8.77 -49.93 -19.12
CA GLU A 1026 9.50 -49.51 -17.90
C GLU A 1026 10.34 -48.26 -18.18
N ILE A 1027 10.18 -47.21 -17.37
CA ILE A 1027 10.94 -45.97 -17.46
C ILE A 1027 11.90 -45.89 -16.27
N VAL A 1028 13.20 -45.89 -16.56
CA VAL A 1028 14.22 -45.59 -15.56
C VAL A 1028 14.65 -44.14 -15.73
N TYR A 1029 14.48 -43.33 -14.68
CA TYR A 1029 14.98 -41.96 -14.64
C TYR A 1029 16.20 -41.86 -13.73
N SER A 1030 17.29 -41.29 -14.24
CA SER A 1030 18.43 -40.90 -13.43
C SER A 1030 19.10 -39.66 -14.01
N GLU A 1031 19.19 -38.60 -13.21
CA GLU A 1031 19.82 -37.35 -13.63
C GLU A 1031 21.26 -37.59 -14.11
N ASN A 1032 22.03 -38.36 -13.33
CA ASN A 1032 23.40 -38.75 -13.64
C ASN A 1032 23.53 -40.26 -13.41
N PRO A 1033 23.29 -41.09 -14.46
CA PRO A 1033 23.32 -42.55 -14.34
C PRO A 1033 24.66 -43.05 -13.80
N ASP A 1034 24.61 -43.86 -12.75
CA ASP A 1034 25.79 -44.46 -12.13
C ASP A 1034 26.29 -45.69 -12.91
N SER A 1035 27.36 -46.31 -12.41
CA SER A 1035 27.95 -47.48 -13.04
C SER A 1035 27.03 -48.69 -13.10
N GLU A 1036 26.07 -48.82 -12.17
CA GLU A 1036 25.14 -49.95 -12.09
C GLU A 1036 24.07 -49.87 -13.18
N ILE A 1037 23.44 -48.70 -13.34
CA ILE A 1037 22.51 -48.45 -14.45
C ILE A 1037 23.22 -48.67 -15.80
N LEU A 1038 24.45 -48.17 -15.92
CA LEU A 1038 25.23 -48.27 -17.15
C LEU A 1038 25.87 -49.65 -17.39
N SER A 1039 25.94 -50.55 -16.41
CA SER A 1039 26.35 -51.94 -16.65
C SER A 1039 25.23 -52.76 -17.30
N ASN A 1040 23.98 -52.37 -17.09
CA ASN A 1040 22.80 -53.02 -17.66
C ASN A 1040 22.31 -52.32 -18.95
N ALA A 1041 23.21 -51.62 -19.65
CA ALA A 1041 22.90 -50.83 -20.84
C ALA A 1041 22.15 -51.61 -21.94
N ASN A 1042 22.41 -52.93 -22.07
CA ASN A 1042 21.79 -53.79 -23.08
C ASN A 1042 20.30 -54.06 -22.82
N GLU A 1043 19.78 -53.77 -21.63
CA GLU A 1043 18.35 -53.90 -21.31
C GLU A 1043 17.52 -52.74 -21.87
N PHE A 1044 18.16 -51.58 -22.10
CA PHE A 1044 17.48 -50.38 -22.56
C PHE A 1044 17.35 -50.38 -24.08
N SER A 1045 16.13 -50.15 -24.56
CA SER A 1045 15.85 -50.06 -26.00
C SER A 1045 16.47 -48.82 -26.63
N TYR A 1046 16.42 -47.71 -25.89
CA TYR A 1046 17.04 -46.43 -26.21
C TYR A 1046 17.10 -45.55 -24.94
N ALA A 1047 17.87 -44.48 -25.01
CA ALA A 1047 17.96 -43.46 -23.99
C ALA A 1047 17.55 -42.08 -24.52
N ILE A 1048 16.88 -41.27 -23.69
CA ILE A 1048 16.61 -39.85 -23.93
C ILE A 1048 17.41 -39.05 -22.91
N VAL A 1049 18.44 -38.35 -23.38
CA VAL A 1049 19.33 -37.54 -22.54
C VAL A 1049 18.95 -36.07 -22.69
N VAL A 1050 18.45 -35.43 -21.63
CA VAL A 1050 18.03 -34.03 -21.64
C VAL A 1050 19.00 -33.21 -20.80
N VAL A 1051 19.83 -32.42 -21.48
CA VAL A 1051 20.93 -31.62 -20.89
C VAL A 1051 20.93 -30.22 -21.48
N GLY A 1052 21.62 -29.26 -20.89
CA GLY A 1052 21.48 -27.87 -21.33
C GLY A 1052 22.20 -26.85 -20.48
N GLU A 1053 21.89 -25.58 -20.72
CA GLU A 1053 22.40 -24.48 -19.90
C GLU A 1053 21.65 -24.36 -18.57
N LYS A 1054 22.31 -23.80 -17.56
CA LYS A 1054 21.64 -23.29 -16.36
C LYS A 1054 20.75 -22.08 -16.69
N THR A 1055 19.91 -21.64 -15.75
CA THR A 1055 19.17 -20.39 -15.98
C THR A 1055 20.13 -19.19 -15.88
N TYR A 1056 19.93 -18.18 -16.74
CA TYR A 1056 20.74 -16.97 -16.75
C TYR A 1056 19.99 -15.82 -17.44
N ALA A 1057 20.38 -14.58 -17.11
CA ALA A 1057 20.02 -13.40 -17.88
C ALA A 1057 21.16 -12.37 -17.89
N GLU A 1058 21.18 -11.54 -18.93
CA GLU A 1058 22.08 -10.38 -19.04
C GLU A 1058 23.56 -10.74 -18.87
N GLN A 1059 24.35 -9.90 -18.18
CA GLN A 1059 25.79 -10.08 -17.98
C GLN A 1059 26.17 -11.42 -17.32
N PHE A 1060 25.27 -12.00 -16.52
CA PHE A 1060 25.50 -13.31 -15.88
C PHE A 1060 25.39 -14.46 -16.88
N GLY A 1061 24.75 -14.21 -18.03
CA GLY A 1061 24.72 -15.11 -19.16
C GLY A 1061 25.90 -14.97 -20.12
N ASP A 1062 26.74 -13.95 -20.01
CA ASP A 1062 27.87 -13.79 -20.92
C ASP A 1062 28.82 -14.98 -20.74
N ASN A 1063 29.07 -15.71 -21.83
CA ASN A 1063 29.83 -16.96 -21.76
C ASN A 1063 30.78 -17.09 -22.95
N LEU A 1064 32.07 -16.95 -22.67
CA LEU A 1064 33.12 -17.05 -23.67
C LEU A 1064 33.41 -18.50 -24.10
N ASN A 1065 32.93 -19.52 -23.39
CA ASN A 1065 33.25 -20.93 -23.66
C ASN A 1065 32.09 -21.71 -24.31
N LEU A 1066 30.84 -21.29 -24.08
CA LEU A 1066 29.63 -21.90 -24.67
C LEU A 1066 29.56 -23.45 -24.57
N SER A 1067 30.12 -24.00 -23.50
CA SER A 1067 30.07 -25.44 -23.20
C SER A 1067 28.83 -25.79 -22.39
N ILE A 1068 28.30 -27.00 -22.58
CA ILE A 1068 27.32 -27.57 -21.66
C ILE A 1068 27.99 -27.72 -20.27
N PRO A 1069 27.39 -27.24 -19.18
CA PRO A 1069 27.95 -27.41 -17.84
C PRO A 1069 27.91 -28.87 -17.38
N GLU A 1070 28.85 -29.28 -16.53
CA GLU A 1070 28.77 -30.56 -15.82
C GLU A 1070 27.60 -30.55 -14.83
N PRO A 1071 26.93 -31.70 -14.61
CA PRO A 1071 27.27 -33.04 -15.09
C PRO A 1071 26.73 -33.38 -16.50
N GLY A 1072 26.18 -32.41 -17.25
CA GLY A 1072 25.54 -32.67 -18.53
C GLY A 1072 26.46 -33.30 -19.59
N LEU A 1073 27.71 -32.86 -19.67
CA LEU A 1073 28.69 -33.43 -20.61
C LEU A 1073 29.06 -34.87 -20.26
N SER A 1074 29.37 -35.14 -18.99
CA SER A 1074 29.69 -36.49 -18.53
C SER A 1074 28.50 -37.44 -18.68
N THR A 1075 27.27 -37.02 -18.33
CA THR A 1075 26.05 -37.81 -18.52
C THR A 1075 25.80 -38.13 -20.00
N MET A 1076 25.88 -37.13 -20.89
CA MET A 1076 25.74 -37.34 -22.33
C MET A 1076 26.77 -38.34 -22.85
N ASN A 1077 28.05 -38.17 -22.47
CA ASN A 1077 29.11 -39.05 -22.92
C ASN A 1077 28.93 -40.48 -22.39
N ASN A 1078 28.63 -40.65 -21.10
CA ASN A 1078 28.54 -41.95 -20.46
C ASN A 1078 27.36 -42.78 -20.98
N VAL A 1079 26.20 -42.15 -21.21
CA VAL A 1079 24.99 -42.83 -21.70
C VAL A 1079 25.13 -43.17 -23.19
N CYS A 1080 25.46 -42.19 -24.03
CA CYS A 1080 25.48 -42.35 -25.48
C CYS A 1080 26.58 -43.30 -25.99
N ASN A 1081 27.64 -43.55 -25.20
CA ASN A 1081 28.63 -44.57 -25.54
C ASN A 1081 28.12 -46.01 -25.36
N LYS A 1082 27.04 -46.22 -24.60
CA LYS A 1082 26.56 -47.56 -24.23
C LYS A 1082 25.16 -47.89 -24.74
N ILE A 1083 24.29 -46.88 -24.86
CA ILE A 1083 22.88 -47.03 -25.25
C ILE A 1083 22.62 -46.12 -26.44
N LYS A 1084 21.82 -46.59 -27.41
CA LYS A 1084 21.36 -45.71 -28.51
C LYS A 1084 20.63 -44.52 -27.92
N CYS A 1085 21.11 -43.31 -28.17
CA CYS A 1085 20.64 -42.14 -27.44
C CYS A 1085 20.11 -41.03 -28.36
N VAL A 1086 19.04 -40.38 -27.91
CA VAL A 1086 18.62 -39.07 -28.39
C VAL A 1086 19.02 -38.04 -27.34
N VAL A 1087 19.84 -37.05 -27.72
CA VAL A 1087 20.18 -35.91 -26.87
C VAL A 1087 19.25 -34.74 -27.21
N VAL A 1088 18.54 -34.24 -26.21
CA VAL A 1088 17.75 -33.02 -26.27
C VAL A 1088 18.53 -31.94 -25.54
N ILE A 1089 19.02 -30.94 -26.28
CA ILE A 1089 19.76 -29.80 -25.71
C ILE A 1089 18.77 -28.68 -25.39
N VAL A 1090 18.58 -28.39 -24.11
CA VAL A 1090 17.78 -27.25 -23.64
C VAL A 1090 18.68 -26.03 -23.47
N SER A 1091 18.66 -25.09 -24.41
CA SER A 1091 19.56 -23.92 -24.37
C SER A 1091 18.95 -22.67 -24.98
N GLY A 1092 19.50 -21.52 -24.59
CA GLY A 1092 19.12 -20.21 -25.15
C GLY A 1092 19.91 -19.84 -26.42
N ARG A 1093 20.94 -20.64 -26.74
CA ARG A 1093 21.89 -20.38 -27.83
C ARG A 1093 22.62 -21.67 -28.25
N PRO A 1094 23.25 -21.69 -29.44
CA PRO A 1094 24.08 -22.82 -29.84
C PRO A 1094 25.23 -23.06 -28.84
N LEU A 1095 25.53 -24.33 -28.56
CA LEU A 1095 26.61 -24.76 -27.65
C LEU A 1095 27.63 -25.63 -28.39
N VAL A 1096 28.82 -25.79 -27.80
CA VAL A 1096 29.86 -26.70 -28.31
C VAL A 1096 29.38 -28.15 -28.21
N VAL A 1097 29.12 -28.78 -29.36
CA VAL A 1097 28.66 -30.19 -29.45
C VAL A 1097 29.49 -31.06 -30.39
N GLU A 1098 30.31 -30.45 -31.26
CA GLU A 1098 31.08 -31.15 -32.29
C GLU A 1098 31.90 -32.34 -31.74
N PRO A 1099 32.63 -32.22 -30.60
CA PRO A 1099 33.44 -33.33 -30.07
C PRO A 1099 32.65 -34.58 -29.66
N TYR A 1100 31.34 -34.44 -29.47
CA TYR A 1100 30.46 -35.51 -28.99
C TYR A 1100 29.54 -36.05 -30.08
N LEU A 1101 29.48 -35.40 -31.24
CA LEU A 1101 28.48 -35.67 -32.28
C LEU A 1101 28.57 -37.09 -32.85
N SER A 1102 29.76 -37.71 -32.86
CA SER A 1102 29.96 -39.10 -33.30
C SER A 1102 29.31 -40.13 -32.38
N LYS A 1103 29.05 -39.79 -31.11
CA LYS A 1103 28.47 -40.68 -30.09
C LYS A 1103 26.95 -40.56 -30.00
N ILE A 1104 26.39 -39.46 -30.47
CA ILE A 1104 24.97 -39.13 -30.34
C ILE A 1104 24.19 -39.68 -31.53
N ASP A 1105 23.19 -40.55 -31.35
CA ASP A 1105 22.43 -41.07 -32.50
C ASP A 1105 21.39 -40.05 -33.00
N GLY A 1106 20.66 -39.40 -32.09
CA GLY A 1106 19.72 -38.31 -32.41
C GLY A 1106 20.07 -37.03 -31.64
N LEU A 1107 20.04 -35.88 -32.30
CA LEU A 1107 20.32 -34.58 -31.65
C LEU A 1107 19.19 -33.61 -31.93
N VAL A 1108 18.56 -33.10 -30.86
CA VAL A 1108 17.45 -32.15 -30.92
C VAL A 1108 17.84 -30.89 -30.15
N ALA A 1109 17.64 -29.72 -30.78
CA ALA A 1109 17.73 -28.44 -30.10
C ALA A 1109 16.35 -28.02 -29.58
N ALA A 1110 16.25 -27.83 -28.26
CA ALA A 1110 15.09 -27.34 -27.55
C ALA A 1110 15.37 -25.94 -26.99
N TRP A 1111 14.82 -24.93 -27.65
CA TRP A 1111 15.12 -23.52 -27.39
C TRP A 1111 14.31 -22.97 -26.21
N LEU A 1112 14.66 -23.40 -24.99
CA LEU A 1112 13.96 -23.04 -23.73
C LEU A 1112 12.44 -23.17 -23.88
N PRO A 1113 11.89 -24.40 -24.01
CA PRO A 1113 10.53 -24.62 -24.50
C PRO A 1113 9.40 -24.11 -23.59
N GLY A 1114 9.67 -23.59 -22.39
CA GLY A 1114 8.62 -23.06 -21.51
C GLY A 1114 7.90 -24.16 -20.74
N THR A 1115 6.61 -24.00 -20.41
CA THR A 1115 5.91 -24.90 -19.48
C THR A 1115 5.40 -26.21 -20.08
N GLU A 1116 5.33 -26.33 -21.41
CA GLU A 1116 4.64 -27.44 -22.09
C GLU A 1116 5.60 -28.50 -22.65
N GLY A 1117 6.26 -29.25 -21.75
CA GLY A 1117 7.20 -30.33 -22.12
C GLY A 1117 6.57 -31.42 -23.00
N GLN A 1118 5.24 -31.55 -22.98
CA GLN A 1118 4.51 -32.43 -23.89
C GLN A 1118 4.76 -32.11 -25.36
N GLY A 1119 4.95 -30.84 -25.73
CA GLY A 1119 5.26 -30.47 -27.10
C GLY A 1119 6.61 -31.01 -27.58
N VAL A 1120 7.56 -31.28 -26.66
CA VAL A 1120 8.83 -31.94 -26.98
C VAL A 1120 8.59 -33.40 -27.33
N VAL A 1121 7.77 -34.06 -26.52
CA VAL A 1121 7.50 -35.49 -26.65
C VAL A 1121 6.65 -35.80 -27.88
N ASP A 1122 5.73 -34.91 -28.23
CA ASP A 1122 4.90 -34.99 -29.44
C ASP A 1122 5.72 -35.22 -30.72
N VAL A 1123 6.88 -34.56 -30.86
CA VAL A 1123 7.74 -34.74 -32.04
C VAL A 1123 8.74 -35.89 -31.88
N LEU A 1124 9.17 -36.20 -30.64
CA LEU A 1124 10.09 -37.31 -30.38
C LEU A 1124 9.47 -38.67 -30.69
N PHE A 1125 8.18 -38.84 -30.38
CA PHE A 1125 7.43 -40.09 -30.60
C PHE A 1125 6.58 -40.08 -31.88
N GLY A 1126 6.66 -39.02 -32.68
CA GLY A 1126 6.08 -38.97 -34.02
C GLY A 1126 4.58 -38.68 -34.08
N ASP A 1127 3.98 -38.12 -33.02
CA ASP A 1127 2.62 -37.55 -33.10
C ASP A 1127 2.59 -36.33 -34.02
N TYR A 1128 3.71 -35.59 -34.06
CA TYR A 1128 3.93 -34.45 -34.93
C TYR A 1128 5.30 -34.53 -35.61
N ALA A 1129 5.44 -33.87 -36.76
CA ALA A 1129 6.71 -33.76 -37.47
C ALA A 1129 7.61 -32.67 -36.86
N PHE A 1130 8.93 -32.86 -36.94
CA PHE A 1130 9.88 -31.76 -36.77
C PHE A 1130 9.76 -30.80 -37.95
N THR A 1131 9.41 -29.54 -37.68
CA THR A 1131 9.30 -28.48 -38.71
C THR A 1131 10.26 -27.32 -38.50
N GLY A 1132 10.83 -27.18 -37.29
CA GLY A 1132 11.69 -26.07 -36.94
C GLY A 1132 12.95 -25.97 -37.80
N LYS A 1133 13.38 -24.74 -38.08
CA LYS A 1133 14.61 -24.43 -38.81
C LYS A 1133 15.47 -23.50 -37.96
N LEU A 1134 16.76 -23.80 -37.85
CA LEU A 1134 17.71 -22.98 -37.09
C LEU A 1134 17.58 -21.49 -37.45
N SER A 1135 17.26 -20.67 -36.45
CA SER A 1135 17.25 -19.21 -36.54
C SER A 1135 18.63 -18.61 -36.23
N ARG A 1136 19.61 -19.47 -35.91
CA ARG A 1136 21.00 -19.12 -35.64
C ARG A 1136 21.93 -20.18 -36.21
N THR A 1137 23.10 -19.73 -36.64
CA THR A 1137 24.17 -20.62 -37.08
C THR A 1137 24.72 -21.42 -35.89
N TRP A 1138 24.84 -22.74 -36.05
CA TRP A 1138 25.49 -23.59 -35.04
C TRP A 1138 26.98 -23.72 -35.36
N PHE A 1139 27.86 -23.24 -34.49
CA PHE A 1139 29.32 -23.24 -34.72
C PHE A 1139 29.96 -24.59 -34.34
N LYS A 1140 31.15 -24.86 -34.90
CA LYS A 1140 31.96 -26.05 -34.57
C LYS A 1140 32.80 -25.80 -33.32
N ARG A 1141 33.45 -24.63 -33.27
CA ARG A 1141 34.34 -24.20 -32.19
C ARG A 1141 34.12 -22.72 -31.87
N VAL A 1142 34.36 -22.35 -30.62
CA VAL A 1142 34.16 -20.99 -30.12
C VAL A 1142 35.07 -19.97 -30.81
N ASP A 1143 36.28 -20.38 -31.20
CA ASP A 1143 37.26 -19.53 -31.91
C ASP A 1143 36.77 -19.05 -33.29
N GLN A 1144 35.69 -19.62 -33.82
CA GLN A 1144 35.04 -19.16 -35.05
C GLN A 1144 34.18 -17.90 -34.84
N LEU A 1145 33.85 -17.55 -33.60
CA LEU A 1145 32.89 -16.50 -33.29
C LEU A 1145 33.53 -15.09 -33.27
N PRO A 1146 32.83 -14.05 -33.78
CA PRO A 1146 31.46 -14.10 -34.30
C PRO A 1146 31.39 -14.66 -35.72
N MET A 1147 30.37 -15.48 -35.98
CA MET A 1147 30.09 -16.08 -37.29
C MET A 1147 28.59 -16.10 -37.53
N ASN A 1148 28.15 -15.49 -38.62
CA ASN A 1148 26.75 -15.38 -38.99
C ASN A 1148 26.56 -15.65 -40.48
N VAL A 1149 25.33 -16.00 -40.89
CA VAL A 1149 24.99 -16.14 -42.31
C VAL A 1149 25.38 -14.89 -43.12
N GLY A 1150 26.09 -15.11 -44.23
CA GLY A 1150 26.59 -14.06 -45.13
C GLY A 1150 27.99 -13.54 -44.81
N ASP A 1151 28.61 -13.94 -43.70
CA ASP A 1151 29.99 -13.56 -43.39
C ASP A 1151 30.99 -14.26 -44.33
N LYS A 1152 32.13 -13.62 -44.62
CA LYS A 1152 33.14 -14.17 -45.55
C LYS A 1152 33.79 -15.47 -45.06
N HIS A 1153 33.86 -15.65 -43.74
CA HIS A 1153 34.45 -16.80 -43.06
C HIS A 1153 33.41 -17.81 -42.56
N TYR A 1154 32.24 -17.88 -43.20
CA TYR A 1154 31.13 -18.73 -42.79
C TYR A 1154 31.44 -20.24 -42.95
N ASP A 1155 31.73 -20.92 -41.83
CA ASP A 1155 32.03 -22.37 -41.77
C ASP A 1155 31.30 -23.05 -40.58
N PRO A 1156 29.97 -23.27 -40.70
CA PRO A 1156 29.15 -23.75 -39.60
C PRO A 1156 29.24 -25.28 -39.38
N LEU A 1157 28.90 -25.74 -38.18
CA LEU A 1157 28.59 -27.15 -37.91
C LEU A 1157 27.22 -27.51 -38.50
N PHE A 1158 26.21 -26.70 -38.17
CA PHE A 1158 24.89 -26.73 -38.80
C PHE A 1158 24.57 -25.32 -39.32
N PRO A 1159 24.33 -25.15 -40.64
CA PRO A 1159 24.10 -23.84 -41.21
C PRO A 1159 22.79 -23.22 -40.73
N PHE A 1160 22.69 -21.91 -40.82
CA PHE A 1160 21.43 -21.18 -40.63
C PHE A 1160 20.33 -21.80 -41.52
N GLY A 1161 19.13 -21.96 -40.96
CA GLY A 1161 18.01 -22.61 -41.62
C GLY A 1161 18.09 -24.14 -41.72
N PHE A 1162 19.12 -24.78 -41.14
CA PHE A 1162 19.18 -26.24 -41.06
C PHE A 1162 18.11 -26.80 -40.12
N GLY A 1163 17.69 -28.04 -40.38
CA GLY A 1163 16.76 -28.81 -39.56
C GLY A 1163 16.16 -29.95 -40.36
N LEU A 1164 16.35 -31.18 -39.90
CA LEU A 1164 15.79 -32.37 -40.53
C LEU A 1164 14.27 -32.42 -40.30
N ALA A 1165 13.53 -32.84 -41.31
CA ALA A 1165 12.09 -33.08 -41.18
C ALA A 1165 11.82 -34.56 -40.89
N THR A 1166 10.78 -34.82 -40.11
CA THR A 1166 10.22 -36.17 -39.92
C THR A 1166 8.80 -36.24 -40.50
N HIS A 1167 8.26 -37.44 -40.65
CA HIS A 1167 6.85 -37.64 -40.96
C HIS A 1167 6.12 -38.12 -39.70
N PRO A 1168 4.89 -37.66 -39.44
CA PRO A 1168 4.09 -38.20 -38.35
C PRO A 1168 3.85 -39.70 -38.56
N VAL A 1169 3.81 -40.46 -37.48
CA VAL A 1169 3.39 -41.87 -37.52
C VAL A 1169 1.88 -41.86 -37.62
N VAL A 1170 1.34 -42.11 -38.82
CA VAL A 1170 -0.10 -42.33 -38.99
C VAL A 1170 -0.45 -43.57 -38.18
N ALA A 1171 -1.35 -43.44 -37.20
CA ALA A 1171 -1.90 -44.60 -36.53
C ALA A 1171 -2.61 -45.45 -37.58
N ASP A 1172 -2.11 -46.66 -37.82
CA ASP A 1172 -2.95 -47.69 -38.44
C ASP A 1172 -4.18 -47.84 -37.54
N MET A 1173 -5.36 -47.54 -38.10
CA MET A 1173 -6.66 -47.62 -37.41
C MET A 1173 -6.94 -49.02 -36.87
#